data_AF-A0A1H7YG10-F1
#
_entry.id   AF-A0A1H7YG10-F1
#
_cell.length_a   1.000
_cell.length_b   1.000
_cell.length_c   1.000
_cell.angle_alpha   90.00
_cell.angle_beta   90.00
_cell.angle_gamma   90.00
#
_symmetry.space_group_name_H-M   'P 1'
#
loop_
_entity.id
_entity.type
_entity.pdbx_description
1 polymer ?
#
loop_
_entity_poly.entity_id
_entity_poly.type
_entity_poly.pdbx_seq_one_letter_code
_entity_poly.pdbx_strand_id
1 'polypeptide(L)'
;MNKKYNFILKRTFGLDSDKEIKEIINDIQKQVTNNKGFKMQEIIDEDKKEVNLRFNPNNEESKITNLLVAAGLPNEQFDKAENIYRLKLNDQGTEYKYNLHGYSQAGAYAQYAGILAEKFKVNQQIVTYNSIGLETFLKFNGNEFLGYKAGLLYYLNDLLNKDCIMTLIFNELIYHKVIEDGNISIEYRDEFVEGIKVKKMKEALIKVLNKVLSLEQKEAKKLVEESFNPYIIERKMRFIDSYQQYKARTQEAKGNIINYIMADNIPARLLGHIGDTYVVDENLWRLDKGKVSNLSERISKLEKKEAVDLTKPKLDLFKPFILTKEGGSFKSAVDRLRNIPQEGNLTNNVSRDYLRSLIKDIILDFKTKDEGFLKEIFRLSRLGREGEIMVIIKDRLRHSMYLQKKLDTKDSSGIFKSRYLQENQDLLTEEDRIYQLAKPILNQLNHRMGYSELTKLWDWKITGSGQFLILGNKLESNEEVKEYHASDSKRKFTNEEVKLKIELEEPSQNKIYGTHKTRSNYKEEYDTEYRLEEENTYQFRNTQGIGATILSKYTNPERKIKIDKKEISGVYNEVDEIEGKVKVGGEEYYGSNIIYRPDRYELVYLYGPEKKDKLIIDGFKNGDYGIELKPKVKEAKATKEPITYTPHRVKIDPFEFQILDKLEIDKSVYDHTRVKIAGMISDEDLQEYERYLDKEDPKLVITYDNQDNKILFKGVIENYRLDYKPQEYYLELEAVSYSVLLERKWKNRIYQNFGTTYGEVFNKLMDDNPLFHITFADDSLEETSLVSKNYPLVLQYKENEWDFLKRIASYLNQLVIVDDTKDDEEKITILLGFHTGKVKDLNNIAGIQRMKSIKERDHIYPFYQTHYHAHFRSDEIFDIGKKVNYRLDNETKETVELIIIKNRIYMEDSILRSDLSLVKEEEIDVMKRRRKRLIKGKSLRAEVKKVNQDYTAQVEFLDIEDDYNPLKAFRFPIDKFYTNAYFAPEVGDVVDIYFKSKNEKHATSKSSSTDNDKKIDHDPVDKLIKTPGGFQLLLNNQEILLAGKDKKASLHLMEEELNLGVMNGGGLEMTKDRVRIGNQKGQGIIDDEKTELSFGKRRLKISKGGISLS
;
A
#
# COMPACT_ATOMS: atom_id res chain seq x y z
N MET A 1 -10.73 -44.57 -5.97
CA MET A 1 -10.60 -43.12 -5.69
C MET A 1 -9.65 -42.87 -4.52
N ASN A 2 -9.07 -41.68 -4.38
CA ASN A 2 -8.25 -41.36 -3.19
C ASN A 2 -9.17 -41.19 -1.96
N LYS A 3 -8.84 -41.80 -0.81
CA LYS A 3 -9.57 -41.63 0.48
C LYS A 3 -9.76 -40.16 0.89
N LYS A 4 -8.85 -39.26 0.48
CA LYS A 4 -8.96 -37.81 0.70
C LYS A 4 -10.13 -37.17 -0.07
N TYR A 5 -10.49 -37.72 -1.24
CA TYR A 5 -11.60 -37.24 -2.07
C TYR A 5 -12.95 -37.64 -1.50
N ASN A 6 -13.12 -38.93 -1.14
CA ASN A 6 -14.35 -39.43 -0.51
C ASN A 6 -14.74 -38.56 0.69
N PHE A 7 -13.78 -38.25 1.58
CA PHE A 7 -14.05 -37.38 2.74
C PHE A 7 -14.66 -36.01 2.37
N ILE A 8 -14.16 -35.36 1.31
CA ILE A 8 -14.61 -34.02 0.92
C ILE A 8 -16.05 -34.08 0.39
N LEU A 9 -16.34 -35.08 -0.43
CA LEU A 9 -17.70 -35.35 -0.92
C LEU A 9 -18.65 -35.72 0.24
N LYS A 10 -18.20 -36.55 1.18
CA LYS A 10 -18.99 -37.00 2.35
C LYS A 10 -19.29 -35.87 3.33
N ARG A 11 -18.34 -34.97 3.58
CA ARG A 11 -18.53 -33.82 4.48
C ARG A 11 -19.39 -32.71 3.86
N THR A 12 -19.26 -32.47 2.55
CA THR A 12 -19.90 -31.34 1.87
C THR A 12 -21.29 -31.65 1.34
N PHE A 13 -21.43 -32.84 0.72
CA PHE A 13 -22.62 -33.27 -0.01
C PHE A 13 -23.28 -34.50 0.60
N GLY A 14 -22.70 -35.10 1.65
CA GLY A 14 -23.19 -36.35 2.25
C GLY A 14 -22.88 -37.61 1.42
N LEU A 15 -22.12 -37.47 0.34
CA LEU A 15 -21.84 -38.53 -0.62
C LEU A 15 -20.72 -39.45 -0.12
N ASP A 16 -20.99 -40.75 -0.04
CA ASP A 16 -19.95 -41.76 0.18
C ASP A 16 -19.55 -42.38 -1.16
N SER A 17 -18.34 -42.10 -1.64
CA SER A 17 -17.87 -42.59 -2.95
C SER A 17 -17.58 -44.09 -2.98
N ASP A 18 -17.73 -44.78 -1.84
CA ASP A 18 -17.54 -46.22 -1.74
C ASP A 18 -18.86 -46.99 -1.95
N LYS A 19 -20.01 -46.27 -2.05
CA LYS A 19 -21.30 -46.82 -2.53
C LYS A 19 -21.40 -46.83 -4.05
N GLU A 20 -22.23 -47.70 -4.61
CA GLU A 20 -22.59 -47.59 -6.03
C GLU A 20 -23.36 -46.29 -6.32
N ILE A 21 -23.09 -45.67 -7.47
CA ILE A 21 -23.76 -44.43 -7.90
C ILE A 21 -25.28 -44.61 -7.96
N LYS A 22 -25.78 -45.81 -8.32
CA LYS A 22 -27.21 -46.13 -8.32
C LYS A 22 -27.83 -46.09 -6.91
N GLU A 23 -27.12 -46.54 -5.88
CA GLU A 23 -27.57 -46.47 -4.48
C GLU A 23 -27.61 -45.02 -4.02
N ILE A 24 -26.55 -44.25 -4.29
CA ILE A 24 -26.44 -42.82 -3.98
C ILE A 24 -27.65 -42.06 -4.54
N ILE A 25 -28.03 -42.32 -5.80
CA ILE A 25 -29.16 -41.65 -6.45
C ILE A 25 -30.51 -42.06 -5.85
N ASN A 26 -30.67 -43.32 -5.48
CA ASN A 26 -31.89 -43.81 -4.83
C ASN A 26 -32.06 -43.22 -3.42
N ASP A 27 -30.97 -43.05 -2.66
CA ASP A 27 -30.96 -42.33 -1.37
C ASP A 27 -31.32 -40.85 -1.54
N ILE A 28 -30.83 -40.19 -2.61
CA ILE A 28 -31.10 -38.77 -2.90
C ILE A 28 -32.54 -38.53 -3.34
N GLN A 29 -33.14 -39.41 -4.17
CA GLN A 29 -34.47 -39.19 -4.75
C GLN A 29 -35.56 -38.93 -3.69
N LYS A 30 -35.49 -39.63 -2.54
CA LYS A 30 -36.43 -39.45 -1.42
C LYS A 30 -36.23 -38.15 -0.62
N GLN A 31 -35.09 -37.49 -0.78
CA GLN A 31 -34.71 -36.31 0.02
C GLN A 31 -34.85 -35.00 -0.78
N VAL A 32 -34.69 -35.03 -2.11
CA VAL A 32 -34.96 -33.87 -2.98
C VAL A 32 -36.41 -33.40 -2.84
N THR A 33 -37.37 -34.32 -2.75
CA THR A 33 -38.80 -34.04 -2.58
C THR A 33 -39.21 -33.70 -1.14
N ASN A 34 -38.46 -34.18 -0.14
CA ASN A 34 -38.76 -33.95 1.29
C ASN A 34 -38.01 -32.75 1.90
N ASN A 35 -37.30 -31.96 1.07
CA ASN A 35 -36.51 -30.84 1.53
C ASN A 35 -37.40 -29.72 2.08
N LYS A 36 -37.45 -29.58 3.42
CA LYS A 36 -38.15 -28.46 4.07
C LYS A 36 -37.42 -27.16 3.73
N GLY A 37 -38.13 -26.22 3.12
CA GLY A 37 -37.58 -24.96 2.60
C GLY A 37 -37.10 -23.98 3.67
N PHE A 38 -37.17 -22.69 3.35
CA PHE A 38 -36.87 -21.59 4.26
C PHE A 38 -38.17 -20.94 4.80
N LYS A 39 -38.06 -20.16 5.87
CA LYS A 39 -39.02 -19.13 6.26
C LYS A 39 -38.46 -17.78 5.84
N MET A 40 -39.33 -16.89 5.39
CA MET A 40 -38.99 -15.49 5.19
C MET A 40 -39.61 -14.68 6.32
N GLN A 41 -38.81 -13.87 7.01
CA GLN A 41 -39.28 -12.86 7.96
C GLN A 41 -39.15 -11.48 7.32
N GLU A 42 -40.26 -10.77 7.26
CA GLU A 42 -40.35 -9.40 6.74
C GLU A 42 -40.30 -8.39 7.89
N ILE A 43 -39.61 -7.27 7.68
CA ILE A 43 -39.61 -6.10 8.56
C ILE A 43 -39.67 -4.85 7.67
N ILE A 44 -40.80 -4.15 7.70
CA ILE A 44 -41.04 -2.90 6.96
C ILE A 44 -40.69 -1.71 7.86
N ASP A 45 -40.00 -0.72 7.30
CA ASP A 45 -39.64 0.56 7.90
C ASP A 45 -40.22 1.67 7.02
N GLU A 46 -41.47 2.07 7.33
CA GLU A 46 -42.27 3.01 6.54
C GLU A 46 -41.61 4.39 6.43
N ASP A 47 -41.06 4.89 7.53
CA ASP A 47 -40.40 6.21 7.61
C ASP A 47 -39.21 6.33 6.65
N LYS A 48 -38.54 5.22 6.36
CA LYS A 48 -37.36 5.16 5.47
C LYS A 48 -37.64 4.48 4.13
N LYS A 49 -38.88 4.06 3.87
CA LYS A 49 -39.28 3.24 2.73
C LYS A 49 -38.35 2.05 2.50
N GLU A 50 -38.15 1.22 3.53
CA GLU A 50 -37.31 0.02 3.45
C GLU A 50 -38.09 -1.26 3.79
N VAL A 51 -37.87 -2.32 3.02
CA VAL A 51 -38.42 -3.66 3.25
C VAL A 51 -37.28 -4.66 3.44
N ASN A 52 -37.14 -5.20 4.64
CA ASN A 52 -36.03 -6.09 5.00
C ASN A 52 -36.54 -7.55 5.03
N LEU A 53 -36.04 -8.37 4.10
CA LEU A 53 -36.49 -9.74 3.84
C LEU A 53 -35.42 -10.74 4.30
N ARG A 54 -35.64 -11.35 5.46
CA ARG A 54 -34.72 -12.34 6.06
C ARG A 54 -35.13 -13.77 5.71
N PHE A 55 -34.38 -14.40 4.83
CA PHE A 55 -34.48 -15.83 4.53
C PHE A 55 -33.75 -16.61 5.64
N ASN A 56 -34.48 -17.50 6.32
CA ASN A 56 -33.98 -18.36 7.39
C ASN A 56 -34.27 -19.83 7.07
N PRO A 57 -33.31 -20.77 7.18
CA PRO A 57 -33.59 -22.19 6.95
C PRO A 57 -34.56 -22.75 8.00
N ASN A 58 -35.50 -23.64 7.60
CA ASN A 58 -36.43 -24.27 8.56
C ASN A 58 -35.83 -25.43 9.36
N ASN A 59 -34.72 -26.01 8.87
CA ASN A 59 -34.08 -27.24 9.35
C ASN A 59 -32.54 -27.06 9.32
N GLU A 60 -31.80 -28.06 9.80
CA GLU A 60 -30.36 -28.19 9.52
C GLU A 60 -30.04 -28.14 8.01
N GLU A 61 -28.81 -27.70 7.67
CA GLU A 61 -28.37 -27.49 6.29
C GLU A 61 -28.54 -28.75 5.40
N SER A 62 -29.44 -28.65 4.42
CA SER A 62 -29.76 -29.73 3.48
C SER A 62 -28.59 -30.01 2.50
N LYS A 63 -27.70 -30.94 2.84
CA LYS A 63 -26.53 -31.33 2.01
C LYS A 63 -26.88 -31.64 0.54
N ILE A 64 -28.12 -32.08 0.27
CA ILE A 64 -28.63 -32.33 -1.08
C ILE A 64 -28.95 -31.04 -1.83
N THR A 65 -29.39 -29.97 -1.16
CA THR A 65 -29.47 -28.64 -1.80
C THR A 65 -28.08 -28.18 -2.24
N ASN A 66 -27.04 -28.40 -1.42
CA ASN A 66 -25.65 -28.08 -1.78
C ASN A 66 -25.22 -28.85 -3.04
N LEU A 67 -25.58 -30.14 -3.13
CA LEU A 67 -25.28 -30.99 -4.28
C LEU A 67 -26.05 -30.59 -5.54
N LEU A 68 -27.34 -30.23 -5.41
CA LEU A 68 -28.17 -29.72 -6.50
C LEU A 68 -27.62 -28.40 -7.05
N VAL A 69 -27.22 -27.47 -6.17
CA VAL A 69 -26.56 -26.23 -6.57
C VAL A 69 -25.22 -26.52 -7.24
N ALA A 70 -24.39 -27.41 -6.70
CA ALA A 70 -23.13 -27.84 -7.33
C ALA A 70 -23.32 -28.46 -8.72
N ALA A 71 -24.41 -29.21 -8.92
CA ALA A 71 -24.80 -29.81 -10.21
C ALA A 71 -25.50 -28.82 -11.16
N GLY A 72 -25.74 -27.57 -10.74
CA GLY A 72 -26.43 -26.56 -11.54
C GLY A 72 -27.93 -26.81 -11.74
N LEU A 73 -28.58 -27.54 -10.82
CA LEU A 73 -29.98 -28.00 -10.86
C LEU A 73 -30.87 -27.24 -9.85
N PRO A 74 -31.41 -26.06 -10.19
CA PRO A 74 -32.30 -25.31 -9.30
C PRO A 74 -33.60 -26.07 -9.00
N ASN A 75 -33.90 -26.25 -7.71
CA ASN A 75 -35.14 -26.88 -7.22
C ASN A 75 -36.27 -25.86 -6.97
N GLU A 76 -37.47 -26.37 -6.66
CA GLU A 76 -38.68 -25.57 -6.39
C GLU A 76 -38.57 -24.56 -5.24
N GLN A 77 -37.56 -24.65 -4.37
CA GLN A 77 -37.36 -23.69 -3.28
C GLN A 77 -36.87 -22.34 -3.84
N PHE A 78 -36.20 -22.35 -4.99
CA PHE A 78 -35.80 -21.14 -5.70
C PHE A 78 -37.02 -20.37 -6.26
N ASP A 79 -38.03 -21.07 -6.80
CA ASP A 79 -39.29 -20.43 -7.20
C ASP A 79 -40.07 -19.91 -5.99
N LYS A 80 -40.02 -20.63 -4.85
CA LYS A 80 -40.65 -20.15 -3.61
C LYS A 80 -39.97 -18.87 -3.13
N ALA A 81 -38.65 -18.75 -3.27
CA ALA A 81 -37.91 -17.53 -2.92
C ALA A 81 -38.25 -16.36 -3.84
N GLU A 82 -38.26 -16.59 -5.15
CA GLU A 82 -38.70 -15.64 -6.16
C GLU A 82 -40.14 -15.17 -5.91
N ASN A 83 -41.10 -16.09 -5.77
CA ASN A 83 -42.51 -15.76 -5.60
C ASN A 83 -42.80 -15.03 -4.29
N ILE A 84 -42.17 -15.44 -3.17
CA ILE A 84 -42.29 -14.73 -1.90
C ILE A 84 -41.79 -13.28 -2.05
N TYR A 85 -40.64 -13.08 -2.69
CA TYR A 85 -40.13 -11.73 -2.91
C TYR A 85 -41.00 -10.92 -3.88
N ARG A 86 -41.45 -11.52 -4.99
CA ARG A 86 -42.31 -10.89 -6.00
C ARG A 86 -43.65 -10.44 -5.43
N LEU A 87 -44.24 -11.21 -4.52
CA LEU A 87 -45.44 -10.78 -3.79
C LEU A 87 -45.14 -9.50 -2.98
N LYS A 88 -43.99 -9.42 -2.30
CA LYS A 88 -43.61 -8.23 -1.53
C LYS A 88 -43.30 -6.99 -2.38
N LEU A 89 -42.70 -7.19 -3.56
CA LEU A 89 -42.54 -6.14 -4.55
C LEU A 89 -43.88 -5.58 -5.04
N ASN A 90 -44.89 -6.43 -5.19
CA ASN A 90 -46.24 -6.01 -5.57
C ASN A 90 -47.01 -5.34 -4.42
N ASP A 91 -46.82 -5.80 -3.18
CA ASP A 91 -47.50 -5.28 -1.98
C ASP A 91 -47.05 -3.84 -1.65
N GLN A 92 -45.75 -3.55 -1.74
CA GLN A 92 -45.14 -2.29 -1.29
C GLN A 92 -44.66 -1.36 -2.43
N GLY A 93 -44.53 -1.90 -3.66
CA GLY A 93 -44.17 -1.12 -4.85
C GLY A 93 -42.68 -0.78 -4.97
N THR A 94 -42.32 -0.12 -6.07
CA THR A 94 -40.91 0.19 -6.43
C THR A 94 -40.33 1.42 -5.72
N GLU A 95 -41.10 2.08 -4.85
CA GLU A 95 -40.61 3.23 -4.07
C GLU A 95 -39.76 2.82 -2.86
N TYR A 96 -39.83 1.55 -2.46
CA TYR A 96 -39.11 1.01 -1.31
C TYR A 96 -37.77 0.39 -1.71
N LYS A 97 -36.79 0.44 -0.81
CA LYS A 97 -35.54 -0.30 -0.91
C LYS A 97 -35.68 -1.69 -0.29
N TYR A 98 -35.31 -2.72 -1.04
CA TYR A 98 -35.49 -4.11 -0.63
C TYR A 98 -34.16 -4.76 -0.22
N ASN A 99 -34.02 -5.09 1.06
CA ASN A 99 -32.80 -5.64 1.63
C ASN A 99 -32.96 -7.15 1.88
N LEU A 100 -32.33 -7.97 1.05
CA LEU A 100 -32.45 -9.43 1.07
C LEU A 100 -31.28 -10.05 1.84
N HIS A 101 -31.62 -10.85 2.86
CA HIS A 101 -30.64 -11.47 3.75
C HIS A 101 -30.80 -12.97 3.84
N GLY A 102 -29.68 -13.68 3.94
CA GLY A 102 -29.73 -15.11 4.22
C GLY A 102 -28.40 -15.69 4.67
N TYR A 103 -28.48 -16.73 5.49
CA TYR A 103 -27.35 -17.55 5.90
C TYR A 103 -27.34 -18.88 5.14
N SER A 104 -26.18 -19.35 4.68
CA SER A 104 -26.05 -20.65 3.99
C SER A 104 -27.00 -20.77 2.79
N GLN A 105 -27.80 -21.83 2.71
CA GLN A 105 -28.81 -22.04 1.67
C GLN A 105 -29.80 -20.88 1.53
N ALA A 106 -30.14 -20.24 2.65
CA ALA A 106 -31.03 -19.09 2.63
C ALA A 106 -30.36 -17.86 1.97
N GLY A 107 -29.03 -17.76 2.02
CA GLY A 107 -28.26 -16.80 1.22
C GLY A 107 -28.37 -17.08 -0.27
N ALA A 108 -28.34 -18.35 -0.69
CA ALA A 108 -28.55 -18.73 -2.08
C ALA A 108 -29.97 -18.38 -2.56
N TYR A 109 -30.99 -18.63 -1.73
CA TYR A 109 -32.37 -18.24 -2.04
C TYR A 109 -32.54 -16.72 -2.16
N ALA A 110 -31.90 -15.94 -1.28
CA ALA A 110 -31.87 -14.48 -1.34
C ALA A 110 -31.18 -13.94 -2.62
N GLN A 111 -30.01 -14.49 -2.98
CA GLN A 111 -29.30 -14.15 -4.23
C GLN A 111 -30.15 -14.45 -5.47
N TYR A 112 -30.81 -15.60 -5.51
CA TYR A 112 -31.64 -16.02 -6.63
C TYR A 112 -32.87 -15.12 -6.81
N ALA A 113 -33.60 -14.88 -5.73
CA ALA A 113 -34.78 -14.02 -5.75
C ALA A 113 -34.42 -12.59 -6.18
N GLY A 114 -33.34 -12.02 -5.64
CA GLY A 114 -32.86 -10.69 -6.01
C GLY A 114 -32.49 -10.58 -7.49
N ILE A 115 -31.70 -11.51 -8.03
CA ILE A 115 -31.32 -11.45 -9.45
C ILE A 115 -32.51 -11.57 -10.39
N LEU A 116 -33.49 -12.44 -10.10
CA LEU A 116 -34.69 -12.51 -10.94
C LEU A 116 -35.54 -11.23 -10.88
N ALA A 117 -35.43 -10.44 -9.80
CA ALA A 117 -36.11 -9.16 -9.67
C ALA A 117 -35.43 -7.99 -10.42
N GLU A 118 -34.20 -8.15 -10.93
CA GLU A 118 -33.51 -7.10 -11.71
C GLU A 118 -34.31 -6.67 -12.95
N LYS A 119 -35.12 -7.59 -13.51
CA LYS A 119 -36.11 -7.33 -14.57
C LYS A 119 -37.10 -6.20 -14.23
N PHE A 120 -37.35 -5.93 -12.95
CA PHE A 120 -38.32 -4.93 -12.47
C PHE A 120 -37.65 -3.62 -11.99
N LYS A 121 -36.34 -3.43 -12.22
CA LYS A 121 -35.58 -2.22 -11.84
C LYS A 121 -35.72 -1.82 -10.36
N VAL A 122 -35.66 -2.81 -9.47
CA VAL A 122 -35.85 -2.62 -8.02
C VAL A 122 -34.60 -2.02 -7.37
N ASN A 123 -34.76 -1.01 -6.51
CA ASN A 123 -33.74 -0.61 -5.56
C ASN A 123 -33.58 -1.72 -4.51
N GLN A 124 -32.53 -2.55 -4.62
CA GLN A 124 -32.33 -3.70 -3.76
C GLN A 124 -30.87 -3.90 -3.37
N GLN A 125 -30.64 -4.48 -2.19
CA GLN A 125 -29.33 -4.92 -1.73
C GLN A 125 -29.41 -6.37 -1.23
N ILE A 126 -28.46 -7.22 -1.60
CA ILE A 126 -28.40 -8.62 -1.18
C ILE A 126 -27.16 -8.80 -0.30
N VAL A 127 -27.33 -9.13 0.98
CA VAL A 127 -26.21 -9.35 1.92
C VAL A 127 -26.33 -10.72 2.56
N THR A 128 -25.40 -11.61 2.20
CA THR A 128 -25.42 -13.01 2.62
C THR A 128 -24.23 -13.40 3.50
N TYR A 129 -24.42 -14.43 4.32
CA TYR A 129 -23.43 -14.94 5.27
C TYR A 129 -23.24 -16.44 5.08
N ASN A 130 -22.01 -16.91 4.89
CA ASN A 130 -21.68 -18.30 4.60
C ASN A 130 -22.55 -18.91 3.48
N SER A 131 -22.94 -18.10 2.49
CA SER A 131 -23.89 -18.51 1.45
C SER A 131 -23.40 -19.70 0.64
N ILE A 132 -24.32 -20.36 -0.05
CA ILE A 132 -24.00 -21.39 -1.03
C ILE A 132 -24.04 -20.74 -2.41
N GLY A 133 -22.86 -20.57 -3.01
CA GLY A 133 -22.70 -19.79 -4.23
C GLY A 133 -23.43 -20.38 -5.44
N LEU A 134 -23.93 -19.50 -6.31
CA LEU A 134 -24.78 -19.81 -7.47
C LEU A 134 -24.09 -19.69 -8.84
N GLU A 135 -22.76 -19.59 -8.92
CA GLU A 135 -22.03 -19.44 -10.20
C GLU A 135 -22.35 -20.59 -11.20
N THR A 136 -22.67 -21.77 -10.70
CA THR A 136 -23.11 -22.95 -11.49
C THR A 136 -24.44 -22.77 -12.23
N PHE A 137 -25.26 -21.78 -11.83
CA PHE A 137 -26.52 -21.47 -12.51
C PHE A 137 -26.30 -20.60 -13.76
N LEU A 138 -25.12 -19.99 -13.93
CA LEU A 138 -24.83 -19.05 -15.03
C LEU A 138 -24.53 -19.68 -16.39
N LYS A 139 -24.51 -21.02 -16.50
CA LYS A 139 -24.25 -21.75 -17.75
C LYS A 139 -24.89 -23.13 -17.74
N PHE A 140 -25.44 -23.57 -18.87
CA PHE A 140 -25.87 -24.95 -19.07
C PHE A 140 -24.68 -25.90 -19.27
N ASN A 141 -24.82 -27.15 -18.86
CA ASN A 141 -23.80 -28.19 -18.95
C ASN A 141 -24.34 -29.51 -19.54
N GLY A 142 -25.62 -29.56 -19.93
CA GLY A 142 -26.29 -30.68 -20.59
C GLY A 142 -27.06 -31.61 -19.64
N ASN A 143 -26.63 -31.72 -18.38
CA ASN A 143 -27.33 -32.54 -17.38
C ASN A 143 -28.69 -31.95 -16.96
N GLU A 144 -28.87 -30.64 -17.08
CA GLU A 144 -30.10 -29.95 -16.66
C GLU A 144 -31.33 -30.39 -17.46
N PHE A 145 -31.12 -30.86 -18.70
CA PHE A 145 -32.14 -31.36 -19.60
C PHE A 145 -32.66 -32.76 -19.22
N LEU A 146 -32.02 -33.44 -18.26
CA LEU A 146 -32.32 -34.80 -17.81
C LEU A 146 -32.94 -34.85 -16.40
N GLY A 147 -33.48 -33.72 -15.93
CA GLY A 147 -34.15 -33.63 -14.62
C GLY A 147 -33.21 -33.86 -13.43
N TYR A 148 -33.78 -33.98 -12.23
CA TYR A 148 -32.96 -34.23 -11.03
C TYR A 148 -32.32 -35.62 -11.02
N LYS A 149 -33.05 -36.69 -11.39
CA LYS A 149 -32.56 -38.07 -11.22
C LYS A 149 -31.48 -38.42 -12.25
N ALA A 150 -31.78 -38.31 -13.54
CA ALA A 150 -30.80 -38.60 -14.57
C ALA A 150 -29.76 -37.48 -14.70
N GLY A 151 -30.14 -36.20 -14.50
CA GLY A 151 -29.18 -35.11 -14.43
C GLY A 151 -28.14 -35.26 -13.30
N LEU A 152 -28.53 -35.69 -12.10
CA LEU A 152 -27.57 -36.04 -11.04
C LEU A 152 -26.78 -37.33 -11.36
N LEU A 153 -27.38 -38.32 -12.03
CA LEU A 153 -26.65 -39.52 -12.47
C LEU A 153 -25.49 -39.15 -13.40
N TYR A 154 -25.77 -38.39 -14.46
CA TYR A 154 -24.75 -37.99 -15.41
C TYR A 154 -23.76 -36.99 -14.80
N TYR A 155 -24.22 -36.08 -13.94
CA TYR A 155 -23.30 -35.24 -13.15
C TYR A 155 -22.36 -36.07 -12.29
N LEU A 156 -22.87 -37.03 -11.51
CA LEU A 156 -22.03 -37.90 -10.67
C LEU A 156 -21.15 -38.85 -11.50
N ASN A 157 -21.54 -39.25 -12.71
CA ASN A 157 -20.67 -40.03 -13.61
C ASN A 157 -19.55 -39.20 -14.24
N ASP A 158 -19.84 -38.00 -14.74
CA ASP A 158 -18.85 -37.00 -15.20
C ASP A 158 -17.88 -36.67 -14.04
N LEU A 159 -18.42 -36.57 -12.82
CA LEU A 159 -17.70 -36.30 -11.57
C LEU A 159 -16.77 -37.43 -11.10
N LEU A 160 -17.25 -38.67 -11.15
CA LEU A 160 -16.60 -39.80 -10.49
C LEU A 160 -15.83 -40.68 -11.47
N ASN A 161 -16.34 -40.86 -12.68
CA ASN A 161 -15.87 -41.86 -13.63
C ASN A 161 -15.14 -41.26 -14.85
N LYS A 162 -14.97 -39.93 -14.90
CA LYS A 162 -14.42 -39.18 -16.07
C LYS A 162 -15.20 -39.43 -17.35
N ASP A 163 -16.52 -39.55 -17.21
CA ASP A 163 -17.42 -39.50 -18.35
C ASP A 163 -17.32 -38.14 -19.06
N CYS A 164 -17.71 -38.08 -20.33
CA CYS A 164 -17.83 -36.83 -21.09
C CYS A 164 -19.23 -36.62 -21.70
N ILE A 165 -20.18 -37.54 -21.45
CA ILE A 165 -21.54 -37.50 -21.97
C ILE A 165 -22.23 -36.14 -21.76
N MET A 166 -22.07 -35.49 -20.60
CA MET A 166 -22.64 -34.16 -20.36
C MET A 166 -22.14 -33.13 -21.39
N THR A 167 -20.83 -33.12 -21.64
CA THR A 167 -20.19 -32.23 -22.60
C THR A 167 -20.65 -32.53 -24.04
N LEU A 168 -20.83 -33.80 -24.38
CA LEU A 168 -21.34 -34.21 -25.69
C LEU A 168 -22.81 -33.78 -25.88
N ILE A 169 -23.67 -33.98 -24.88
CA ILE A 169 -25.05 -33.48 -24.86
C ILE A 169 -25.06 -31.96 -25.06
N PHE A 170 -24.25 -31.22 -24.30
CA PHE A 170 -24.14 -29.76 -24.42
C PHE A 170 -23.70 -29.29 -25.82
N ASN A 171 -22.68 -29.92 -26.40
CA ASN A 171 -22.20 -29.58 -27.74
C ASN A 171 -23.26 -29.85 -28.83
N GLU A 172 -24.01 -30.95 -28.72
CA GLU A 172 -25.10 -31.26 -29.65
C GLU A 172 -26.31 -30.32 -29.46
N LEU A 173 -26.58 -29.85 -28.24
CA LEU A 173 -27.58 -28.81 -27.97
C LEU A 173 -27.19 -27.46 -28.62
N ILE A 174 -25.91 -27.11 -28.66
CA ILE A 174 -25.42 -25.96 -29.44
C ILE A 174 -25.57 -26.22 -30.94
N TYR A 175 -25.14 -27.38 -31.43
CA TYR A 175 -25.24 -27.76 -32.85
C TYR A 175 -26.69 -27.71 -33.38
N HIS A 176 -27.65 -28.14 -32.56
CA HIS A 176 -29.08 -28.06 -32.87
C HIS A 176 -29.74 -26.70 -32.53
N LYS A 177 -28.93 -25.67 -32.25
CA LYS A 177 -29.36 -24.30 -31.88
C LYS A 177 -30.34 -24.25 -30.71
N VAL A 178 -30.31 -25.23 -29.81
CA VAL A 178 -31.08 -25.18 -28.55
C VAL A 178 -30.46 -24.18 -27.59
N ILE A 179 -29.12 -24.14 -27.56
CA ILE A 179 -28.32 -23.19 -26.80
C ILE A 179 -27.58 -22.27 -27.77
N GLU A 180 -27.72 -20.96 -27.60
CA GLU A 180 -27.09 -19.91 -28.39
C GLU A 180 -26.65 -18.79 -27.41
N ASP A 181 -25.46 -18.22 -27.61
CA ASP A 181 -24.83 -17.24 -26.71
C ASP A 181 -24.80 -17.62 -25.22
N GLY A 182 -24.79 -18.92 -24.92
CA GLY A 182 -24.72 -19.48 -23.57
C GLY A 182 -26.07 -19.65 -22.84
N ASN A 183 -27.19 -19.26 -23.45
CA ASN A 183 -28.54 -19.46 -22.92
C ASN A 183 -29.44 -20.20 -23.93
N ILE A 184 -30.70 -20.50 -23.57
CA ILE A 184 -31.68 -21.08 -24.49
C ILE A 184 -32.00 -20.07 -25.60
N SER A 185 -31.92 -20.51 -26.86
CA SER A 185 -32.18 -19.64 -28.02
C SER A 185 -33.67 -19.27 -28.13
N ILE A 186 -33.96 -18.11 -28.74
CA ILE A 186 -35.33 -17.58 -28.88
C ILE A 186 -36.29 -18.55 -29.58
N GLU A 187 -35.74 -19.37 -30.47
CA GLU A 187 -36.46 -20.42 -31.21
C GLU A 187 -37.11 -21.50 -30.32
N TYR A 188 -36.56 -21.75 -29.12
CA TYR A 188 -36.98 -22.80 -28.19
C TYR A 188 -37.67 -22.26 -26.94
N ARG A 189 -37.72 -20.94 -26.76
CA ARG A 189 -38.52 -20.26 -25.73
C ARG A 189 -39.99 -20.18 -26.13
N ASP A 190 -40.89 -20.02 -25.17
CA ASP A 190 -42.30 -19.74 -25.43
C ASP A 190 -42.54 -18.31 -25.95
N GLU A 191 -43.80 -17.92 -26.12
CA GLU A 191 -44.18 -16.59 -26.65
C GLU A 191 -43.90 -15.46 -25.64
N PHE A 192 -43.83 -15.77 -24.34
CA PHE A 192 -43.54 -14.83 -23.27
C PHE A 192 -42.04 -14.72 -22.95
N VAL A 193 -41.21 -15.58 -23.55
CA VAL A 193 -39.74 -15.64 -23.40
C VAL A 193 -39.30 -16.07 -21.98
N GLU A 194 -40.25 -16.38 -21.09
CA GLU A 194 -40.03 -16.84 -19.71
C GLU A 194 -40.09 -18.36 -19.56
N GLY A 195 -40.87 -19.05 -20.41
CA GLY A 195 -40.97 -20.51 -20.46
C GLY A 195 -40.29 -21.11 -21.69
N ILE A 196 -40.35 -22.44 -21.83
CA ILE A 196 -39.82 -23.15 -23.01
C ILE A 196 -40.89 -23.88 -23.82
N LYS A 197 -40.66 -24.01 -25.13
CA LYS A 197 -41.48 -24.84 -26.03
C LYS A 197 -41.22 -26.32 -25.77
N VAL A 198 -41.79 -26.85 -24.68
CA VAL A 198 -41.57 -28.21 -24.14
C VAL A 198 -41.56 -29.29 -25.23
N LYS A 199 -42.53 -29.28 -26.16
CA LYS A 199 -42.60 -30.25 -27.26
C LYS A 199 -41.38 -30.17 -28.19
N LYS A 200 -41.03 -28.97 -28.69
CA LYS A 200 -39.86 -28.73 -29.55
C LYS A 200 -38.56 -29.09 -28.82
N MET A 201 -38.47 -28.77 -27.52
CA MET A 201 -37.34 -29.12 -26.67
C MET A 201 -37.16 -30.64 -26.53
N LYS A 202 -38.24 -31.39 -26.24
CA LYS A 202 -38.21 -32.85 -26.19
C LYS A 202 -37.82 -33.47 -27.54
N GLU A 203 -38.36 -32.96 -28.64
CA GLU A 203 -38.03 -33.44 -30.00
C GLU A 203 -36.55 -33.23 -30.36
N ALA A 204 -35.95 -32.09 -29.98
CA ALA A 204 -34.51 -31.87 -30.13
C ALA A 204 -33.69 -32.77 -29.19
N LEU A 205 -34.08 -32.88 -27.91
CA LEU A 205 -33.38 -33.71 -26.93
C LEU A 205 -33.40 -35.20 -27.30
N ILE A 206 -34.49 -35.72 -27.89
CA ILE A 206 -34.54 -37.10 -28.39
C ILE A 206 -33.49 -37.33 -29.49
N LYS A 207 -33.30 -36.36 -30.42
CA LYS A 207 -32.25 -36.43 -31.45
C LYS A 207 -30.86 -36.39 -30.83
N VAL A 208 -30.63 -35.47 -29.89
CA VAL A 208 -29.37 -35.36 -29.13
C VAL A 208 -29.03 -36.67 -28.41
N LEU A 209 -29.96 -37.23 -27.64
CA LEU A 209 -29.68 -38.45 -26.85
C LEU A 209 -29.56 -39.72 -27.72
N ASN A 210 -30.36 -39.83 -28.79
CA ASN A 210 -30.20 -40.91 -29.78
C ASN A 210 -28.78 -40.90 -30.39
N LYS A 211 -28.23 -39.72 -30.68
CA LYS A 211 -26.87 -39.55 -31.22
C LYS A 211 -25.78 -39.73 -30.17
N VAL A 212 -25.88 -39.09 -29.00
CA VAL A 212 -24.83 -39.06 -27.97
C VAL A 212 -24.74 -40.36 -27.17
N LEU A 213 -25.88 -40.96 -26.84
CA LEU A 213 -25.94 -42.19 -26.05
C LEU A 213 -26.07 -43.47 -26.90
N SER A 214 -26.15 -43.34 -28.23
CA SER A 214 -26.39 -44.44 -29.18
C SER A 214 -27.63 -45.29 -28.87
N LEU A 215 -28.61 -44.69 -28.17
CA LEU A 215 -29.88 -45.34 -27.81
C LEU A 215 -30.81 -45.46 -29.01
N GLU A 216 -31.64 -46.50 -29.08
CA GLU A 216 -32.71 -46.53 -30.08
C GLU A 216 -33.66 -45.35 -29.90
N GLN A 217 -34.30 -44.88 -30.98
CA GLN A 217 -35.22 -43.73 -30.93
C GLN A 217 -36.35 -43.92 -29.89
N LYS A 218 -36.80 -45.17 -29.69
CA LYS A 218 -37.80 -45.55 -28.68
C LYS A 218 -37.28 -45.43 -27.25
N GLU A 219 -36.02 -45.79 -27.02
CA GLU A 219 -35.35 -45.70 -25.72
C GLU A 219 -35.01 -44.25 -25.36
N ALA A 220 -34.46 -43.50 -26.32
CA ALA A 220 -34.20 -42.06 -26.17
C ALA A 220 -35.52 -41.31 -25.86
N LYS A 221 -36.62 -41.62 -26.57
CA LYS A 221 -37.95 -41.07 -26.26
C LYS A 221 -38.40 -41.43 -24.85
N LYS A 222 -38.28 -42.69 -24.43
CA LYS A 222 -38.64 -43.12 -23.08
C LYS A 222 -37.86 -42.36 -22.01
N LEU A 223 -36.53 -42.27 -22.16
CA LEU A 223 -35.66 -41.54 -21.23
C LEU A 223 -36.03 -40.06 -21.13
N VAL A 224 -36.35 -39.40 -22.25
CA VAL A 224 -36.80 -38.00 -22.25
C VAL A 224 -38.14 -37.85 -21.54
N GLU A 225 -39.13 -38.70 -21.82
CA GLU A 225 -40.45 -38.62 -21.16
C GLU A 225 -40.37 -38.90 -19.65
N GLU A 226 -39.49 -39.81 -19.20
CA GLU A 226 -39.35 -40.18 -17.78
C GLU A 226 -38.47 -39.20 -16.96
N SER A 227 -37.57 -38.44 -17.59
CA SER A 227 -36.57 -37.63 -16.88
C SER A 227 -36.66 -36.12 -17.12
N PHE A 228 -37.19 -35.67 -18.26
CA PHE A 228 -37.20 -34.25 -18.61
C PHE A 228 -38.05 -33.41 -17.64
N ASN A 229 -37.45 -32.35 -17.08
CA ASN A 229 -38.14 -31.40 -16.20
C ASN A 229 -37.96 -29.98 -16.75
N PRO A 230 -39.01 -29.35 -17.34
CA PRO A 230 -38.88 -28.04 -17.97
C PRO A 230 -38.49 -26.96 -16.97
N TYR A 231 -39.00 -27.01 -15.75
CA TYR A 231 -38.77 -25.99 -14.74
C TYR A 231 -37.30 -25.83 -14.34
N ILE A 232 -36.47 -26.87 -14.44
CA ILE A 232 -35.03 -26.75 -14.18
C ILE A 232 -34.38 -25.87 -15.25
N ILE A 233 -34.77 -26.07 -16.51
CA ILE A 233 -34.28 -25.29 -17.66
C ILE A 233 -34.80 -23.85 -17.55
N GLU A 234 -36.08 -23.65 -17.27
CA GLU A 234 -36.72 -22.34 -17.18
C GLU A 234 -36.14 -21.49 -16.04
N ARG A 235 -35.98 -22.05 -14.83
CA ARG A 235 -35.29 -21.39 -13.70
C ARG A 235 -33.91 -20.90 -14.10
N LYS A 236 -33.14 -21.75 -14.76
CA LYS A 236 -31.75 -21.47 -15.14
C LYS A 236 -31.67 -20.45 -16.29
N MET A 237 -32.53 -20.59 -17.29
CA MET A 237 -32.67 -19.66 -18.41
C MET A 237 -32.99 -18.25 -17.92
N ARG A 238 -34.05 -18.10 -17.11
CA ARG A 238 -34.47 -16.82 -16.54
C ARG A 238 -33.39 -16.21 -15.64
N PHE A 239 -32.67 -17.04 -14.88
CA PHE A 239 -31.56 -16.60 -14.03
C PHE A 239 -30.38 -16.08 -14.86
N ILE A 240 -30.02 -16.75 -15.96
CA ILE A 240 -28.97 -16.29 -16.87
C ILE A 240 -29.35 -14.95 -17.50
N ASP A 241 -30.57 -14.79 -18.04
CA ASP A 241 -31.01 -13.52 -18.65
C ASP A 241 -30.95 -12.36 -17.65
N SER A 242 -31.51 -12.58 -16.45
CA SER A 242 -31.56 -11.55 -15.41
C SER A 242 -30.16 -11.25 -14.84
N TYR A 243 -29.26 -12.24 -14.81
CA TYR A 243 -27.85 -12.01 -14.46
C TYR A 243 -27.09 -11.22 -15.52
N GLN A 244 -27.39 -11.35 -16.82
CA GLN A 244 -26.76 -10.48 -17.83
C GLN A 244 -27.24 -9.03 -17.69
N GLN A 245 -28.51 -8.80 -17.34
CA GLN A 245 -29.04 -7.48 -17.02
C GLN A 245 -28.35 -6.89 -15.78
N TYR A 246 -28.25 -7.66 -14.70
CA TYR A 246 -27.45 -7.33 -13.52
C TYR A 246 -26.01 -6.97 -13.89
N LYS A 247 -25.34 -7.84 -14.67
CA LYS A 247 -23.95 -7.65 -15.05
C LYS A 247 -23.75 -6.37 -15.86
N ALA A 248 -24.60 -6.09 -16.84
CA ALA A 248 -24.56 -4.84 -17.61
C ALA A 248 -24.74 -3.62 -16.70
N ARG A 249 -25.76 -3.63 -15.82
CA ARG A 249 -25.97 -2.57 -14.82
C ARG A 249 -24.74 -2.38 -13.92
N THR A 250 -24.10 -3.46 -13.49
CA THR A 250 -22.90 -3.42 -12.62
C THR A 250 -21.57 -3.16 -13.35
N GLN A 251 -21.58 -2.96 -14.67
CA GLN A 251 -20.45 -2.38 -15.39
C GLN A 251 -20.50 -0.84 -15.36
N GLU A 252 -21.69 -0.27 -15.17
CA GLU A 252 -21.94 1.18 -15.12
C GLU A 252 -22.14 1.70 -13.68
N ALA A 253 -22.58 0.83 -12.76
CA ALA A 253 -22.80 1.10 -11.33
C ALA A 253 -22.13 0.03 -10.43
N LYS A 254 -22.09 0.22 -9.11
CA LYS A 254 -21.51 -0.77 -8.18
C LYS A 254 -22.46 -1.97 -7.98
N GLY A 255 -21.89 -3.16 -7.74
CA GLY A 255 -22.65 -4.36 -7.40
C GLY A 255 -23.37 -4.25 -6.07
N ASN A 256 -24.62 -4.73 -6.01
CA ASN A 256 -25.47 -4.73 -4.80
C ASN A 256 -25.50 -6.08 -4.06
N ILE A 257 -24.74 -7.08 -4.54
CA ILE A 257 -24.63 -8.42 -3.95
C ILE A 257 -23.31 -8.55 -3.18
N ILE A 258 -23.42 -8.79 -1.87
CA ILE A 258 -22.30 -8.88 -0.93
C ILE A 258 -22.37 -10.22 -0.18
N ASN A 259 -21.27 -10.98 -0.20
CA ASN A 259 -21.15 -12.29 0.43
C ASN A 259 -20.02 -12.30 1.46
N TYR A 260 -20.32 -12.61 2.72
CA TYR A 260 -19.33 -12.81 3.77
C TYR A 260 -19.15 -14.30 4.06
N ILE A 261 -17.96 -14.85 3.82
CA ILE A 261 -17.67 -16.28 3.99
C ILE A 261 -16.65 -16.47 5.12
N MET A 262 -17.03 -17.15 6.19
CA MET A 262 -16.12 -17.50 7.28
C MET A 262 -15.15 -18.61 6.81
N ALA A 263 -13.88 -18.50 7.18
CA ALA A 263 -12.81 -19.37 6.71
C ALA A 263 -12.98 -20.85 7.13
N ASP A 264 -13.74 -21.13 8.19
CA ASP A 264 -14.09 -22.46 8.66
C ASP A 264 -15.31 -23.07 7.98
N ASN A 265 -16.16 -22.27 7.31
CA ASN A 265 -17.33 -22.75 6.58
C ASN A 265 -16.91 -23.40 5.25
N ILE A 266 -16.69 -24.71 5.30
CA ILE A 266 -16.24 -25.49 4.14
C ILE A 266 -17.26 -25.43 2.98
N PRO A 267 -18.57 -25.70 3.12
CA PRO A 267 -19.50 -25.68 1.98
C PRO A 267 -19.54 -24.36 1.22
N ALA A 268 -19.59 -23.22 1.92
CA ALA A 268 -19.57 -21.89 1.31
C ALA A 268 -18.26 -21.60 0.55
N ARG A 269 -17.15 -22.19 1.03
CA ARG A 269 -15.82 -22.10 0.41
C ARG A 269 -15.62 -22.99 -0.82
N LEU A 270 -16.44 -24.02 -1.02
CA LEU A 270 -16.27 -25.01 -2.09
C LEU A 270 -17.13 -24.73 -3.35
N LEU A 271 -17.90 -23.64 -3.36
CA LEU A 271 -18.85 -23.34 -4.45
C LEU A 271 -18.69 -21.88 -4.89
N GLY A 272 -18.83 -21.63 -6.19
CA GLY A 272 -18.59 -20.34 -6.82
C GLY A 272 -19.69 -19.33 -6.54
N HIS A 273 -19.33 -18.11 -6.13
CA HIS A 273 -20.26 -17.03 -5.74
C HIS A 273 -20.44 -16.01 -6.85
N ILE A 274 -21.53 -15.24 -6.74
CA ILE A 274 -21.86 -14.10 -7.58
C ILE A 274 -21.87 -12.83 -6.73
N GLY A 275 -21.35 -11.73 -7.26
CA GLY A 275 -21.12 -10.51 -6.49
C GLY A 275 -19.88 -10.54 -5.61
N ASP A 276 -19.68 -9.45 -4.86
CA ASP A 276 -18.48 -9.25 -4.04
C ASP A 276 -18.40 -10.29 -2.93
N THR A 277 -17.23 -10.90 -2.74
CA THR A 277 -17.05 -12.03 -1.83
C THR A 277 -15.87 -11.81 -0.90
N TYR A 278 -16.14 -11.72 0.40
CA TYR A 278 -15.19 -11.40 1.46
C TYR A 278 -14.95 -12.63 2.35
N VAL A 279 -13.73 -13.19 2.34
CA VAL A 279 -13.37 -14.39 3.13
C VAL A 279 -12.77 -14.01 4.49
N VAL A 280 -13.56 -14.14 5.55
CA VAL A 280 -13.26 -13.70 6.92
C VAL A 280 -12.62 -14.82 7.74
N ASP A 281 -11.43 -14.60 8.31
CA ASP A 281 -10.70 -15.61 9.10
C ASP A 281 -10.36 -15.09 10.53
N GLU A 282 -10.53 -15.93 11.55
CA GLU A 282 -10.18 -15.60 12.94
C GLU A 282 -8.67 -15.76 13.24
N ASN A 283 -7.98 -16.68 12.57
CA ASN A 283 -6.64 -17.16 12.96
C ASN A 283 -5.49 -16.60 12.14
N LEU A 284 -5.74 -16.00 10.96
CA LEU A 284 -4.69 -15.44 10.08
C LEU A 284 -3.91 -14.22 10.63
N TRP A 285 -4.04 -13.95 11.93
CA TRP A 285 -3.24 -12.98 12.69
C TRP A 285 -2.09 -13.63 13.47
N ARG A 286 -2.31 -14.81 14.08
CA ARG A 286 -1.28 -15.42 14.93
C ARG A 286 -0.18 -16.01 14.06
N LEU A 287 1.01 -15.41 14.12
CA LEU A 287 2.20 -15.88 13.42
C LEU A 287 2.51 -17.37 13.72
N ASP A 288 2.07 -17.87 14.88
CA ASP A 288 2.44 -19.21 15.37
C ASP A 288 1.31 -20.25 15.30
N LYS A 289 0.06 -19.84 14.96
CA LYS A 289 -1.12 -20.75 14.89
C LYS A 289 -2.10 -20.41 13.76
N GLY A 290 -1.66 -19.70 12.72
CA GLY A 290 -2.48 -19.23 11.59
C GLY A 290 -2.95 -20.30 10.60
N LYS A 291 -2.80 -21.60 10.90
CA LYS A 291 -3.43 -22.68 10.15
C LYS A 291 -4.76 -23.07 10.82
N VAL A 292 -5.83 -23.15 10.02
CA VAL A 292 -6.88 -24.16 10.25
C VAL A 292 -6.22 -25.52 10.04
N SER A 293 -5.55 -26.04 11.08
CA SER A 293 -4.60 -27.16 10.99
C SER A 293 -5.18 -28.34 10.21
N ASN A 294 -6.37 -28.79 10.61
CA ASN A 294 -7.11 -29.86 9.96
C ASN A 294 -7.30 -29.62 8.45
N LEU A 295 -7.78 -28.44 8.02
CA LEU A 295 -7.96 -28.17 6.59
C LEU A 295 -6.62 -28.02 5.87
N SER A 296 -5.73 -27.15 6.37
CA SER A 296 -4.43 -26.82 5.76
C SER A 296 -3.53 -28.04 5.60
N GLU A 297 -3.40 -28.89 6.62
CA GLU A 297 -2.64 -30.13 6.58
C GLU A 297 -3.19 -31.11 5.53
N ARG A 298 -4.50 -31.09 5.31
CA ARG A 298 -5.17 -31.94 4.30
C ARG A 298 -5.08 -31.34 2.89
N ILE A 299 -4.94 -30.02 2.78
CA ILE A 299 -4.58 -29.35 1.51
C ILE A 299 -3.12 -29.65 1.16
N SER A 300 -2.19 -29.45 2.09
CA SER A 300 -0.74 -29.61 1.85
C SER A 300 -0.33 -31.05 1.58
N LYS A 301 -1.12 -32.02 2.07
CA LYS A 301 -0.97 -33.44 1.75
C LYS A 301 -1.53 -33.82 0.37
N LEU A 302 -2.10 -32.92 -0.42
CA LEU A 302 -2.46 -33.17 -1.82
C LEU A 302 -1.34 -32.72 -2.75
N GLU A 303 -0.93 -33.58 -3.68
CA GLU A 303 0.00 -33.17 -4.72
C GLU A 303 -0.64 -32.15 -5.67
N LYS A 304 0.16 -31.33 -6.36
CA LYS A 304 -0.38 -30.36 -7.34
C LYS A 304 -1.19 -31.07 -8.43
N LYS A 305 -0.77 -32.27 -8.84
CA LYS A 305 -1.49 -33.13 -9.78
C LYS A 305 -2.84 -33.58 -9.20
N GLU A 306 -2.87 -34.06 -7.96
CA GLU A 306 -4.12 -34.42 -7.28
C GLU A 306 -5.08 -33.22 -7.15
N ALA A 307 -4.59 -32.03 -6.81
CA ALA A 307 -5.42 -30.83 -6.70
C ALA A 307 -5.99 -30.38 -8.06
N VAL A 308 -5.20 -30.45 -9.14
CA VAL A 308 -5.68 -30.24 -10.52
C VAL A 308 -6.66 -31.35 -10.94
N ASP A 309 -6.44 -32.58 -10.51
CA ASP A 309 -7.36 -33.70 -10.74
C ASP A 309 -8.69 -33.55 -9.99
N LEU A 310 -8.77 -32.73 -8.93
CA LEU A 310 -10.03 -32.35 -8.26
C LEU A 310 -10.86 -31.33 -9.04
N THR A 311 -10.22 -30.48 -9.85
CA THR A 311 -10.92 -29.49 -10.71
C THR A 311 -11.29 -30.06 -12.08
N LYS A 312 -10.64 -31.15 -12.53
CA LYS A 312 -11.00 -31.88 -13.77
C LYS A 312 -12.46 -32.35 -13.84
N PRO A 313 -13.08 -32.93 -12.78
CA PRO A 313 -14.49 -33.33 -12.80
C PRO A 313 -15.50 -32.16 -12.77
N LYS A 314 -15.16 -30.99 -13.34
CA LYS A 314 -15.94 -29.73 -13.34
C LYS A 314 -16.34 -29.18 -11.96
N LEU A 315 -15.93 -29.84 -10.88
CA LEU A 315 -16.13 -29.41 -9.52
C LEU A 315 -15.09 -28.31 -9.19
N ASP A 316 -15.50 -27.05 -9.32
CA ASP A 316 -14.71 -25.88 -8.93
C ASP A 316 -14.68 -25.72 -7.40
N LEU A 317 -14.14 -26.75 -6.74
CA LEU A 317 -14.18 -26.94 -5.30
C LEU A 317 -13.29 -25.97 -4.51
N PHE A 318 -12.39 -25.18 -5.12
CA PHE A 318 -11.29 -24.57 -4.37
C PHE A 318 -10.83 -23.18 -4.84
N LYS A 319 -11.74 -22.20 -4.83
CA LYS A 319 -11.41 -20.77 -5.01
C LYS A 319 -10.88 -19.97 -3.78
N PRO A 320 -10.99 -20.39 -2.50
CA PRO A 320 -10.52 -19.59 -1.37
C PRO A 320 -9.11 -19.98 -0.92
N PHE A 321 -8.19 -19.03 -1.10
CA PHE A 321 -6.76 -19.12 -0.80
C PHE A 321 -6.46 -19.49 0.68
N ILE A 322 -5.34 -20.17 0.91
CA ILE A 322 -4.84 -20.58 2.23
C ILE A 322 -3.35 -20.25 2.38
N LEU A 323 -2.88 -19.96 3.59
CA LEU A 323 -1.44 -19.83 3.84
C LEU A 323 -0.69 -21.13 3.59
N THR A 324 0.42 -21.02 2.86
CA THR A 324 1.40 -22.10 2.65
C THR A 324 2.36 -22.30 3.83
N LYS A 325 2.52 -21.28 4.68
CA LYS A 325 3.44 -21.28 5.82
C LYS A 325 2.76 -20.72 7.07
N GLU A 326 3.16 -21.25 8.23
CA GLU A 326 2.84 -20.64 9.54
C GLU A 326 3.35 -19.19 9.52
N GLY A 327 2.55 -18.25 10.02
CA GLY A 327 2.88 -16.82 10.02
C GLY A 327 3.07 -16.19 8.64
N GLY A 328 2.52 -16.80 7.60
CA GLY A 328 2.45 -16.20 6.28
C GLY A 328 1.50 -14.99 6.21
N SER A 329 1.76 -14.08 5.29
CA SER A 329 0.80 -13.05 4.87
C SER A 329 0.07 -13.48 3.60
N PHE A 330 -0.89 -12.68 3.12
CA PHE A 330 -1.61 -12.95 1.86
C PHE A 330 -0.67 -13.21 0.66
N LYS A 331 0.54 -12.63 0.65
CA LYS A 331 1.60 -12.87 -0.35
C LYS A 331 2.16 -14.31 -0.37
N SER A 332 1.91 -15.07 0.70
CA SER A 332 2.24 -16.49 0.84
C SER A 332 0.99 -17.37 0.98
N ALA A 333 -0.20 -16.78 0.82
CA ALA A 333 -1.39 -17.56 0.57
C ALA A 333 -1.42 -18.00 -0.89
N VAL A 334 -1.97 -19.18 -1.13
CA VAL A 334 -2.26 -19.71 -2.47
C VAL A 334 -3.54 -20.53 -2.42
N ASP A 335 -4.22 -20.70 -3.55
CA ASP A 335 -5.31 -21.68 -3.66
C ASP A 335 -4.74 -23.12 -3.72
N ARG A 336 -5.61 -24.14 -3.84
CA ARG A 336 -5.14 -25.53 -3.95
C ARG A 336 -4.29 -25.81 -5.20
N LEU A 337 -4.43 -25.00 -6.25
CA LEU A 337 -3.69 -25.11 -7.50
C LEU A 337 -2.32 -24.41 -7.45
N ARG A 338 -2.02 -23.73 -6.34
CA ARG A 338 -0.87 -22.84 -6.10
C ARG A 338 -0.94 -21.51 -6.87
N ASN A 339 -2.14 -21.06 -7.24
CA ASN A 339 -2.35 -19.72 -7.78
C ASN A 339 -2.21 -18.68 -6.65
N ILE A 340 -1.62 -17.54 -6.98
CA ILE A 340 -1.39 -16.44 -6.04
C ILE A 340 -2.65 -15.56 -6.02
N PRO A 341 -3.14 -15.14 -4.84
CA PRO A 341 -4.28 -14.23 -4.72
C PRO A 341 -3.97 -12.87 -5.35
N GLN A 342 -4.94 -12.30 -6.06
CA GLN A 342 -4.92 -10.90 -6.44
C GLN A 342 -5.49 -10.02 -5.31
N GLU A 343 -5.27 -8.71 -5.43
CA GLU A 343 -5.74 -7.74 -4.44
C GLU A 343 -7.28 -7.76 -4.37
N GLY A 344 -7.82 -7.90 -3.15
CA GLY A 344 -9.26 -8.14 -2.91
C GLY A 344 -9.67 -9.62 -2.81
N ASN A 345 -8.89 -10.59 -3.30
CA ASN A 345 -9.25 -12.02 -3.17
C ASN A 345 -9.05 -12.61 -1.75
N LEU A 346 -8.41 -11.86 -0.86
CA LEU A 346 -8.08 -12.29 0.51
C LEU A 346 -8.30 -11.16 1.51
N THR A 347 -9.50 -11.08 2.03
CA THR A 347 -9.87 -10.09 3.03
C THR A 347 -10.32 -10.78 4.32
N ASN A 348 -9.36 -11.22 5.13
CA ASN A 348 -9.60 -11.64 6.54
C ASN A 348 -10.14 -10.51 7.43
N ASN A 349 -10.42 -9.38 6.81
CA ASN A 349 -10.65 -8.06 7.31
C ASN A 349 -11.91 -7.59 6.59
N VAL A 350 -12.83 -6.95 7.30
CA VAL A 350 -13.88 -6.17 6.65
C VAL A 350 -13.24 -4.99 5.90
N SER A 351 -13.90 -4.53 4.83
CA SER A 351 -13.40 -3.43 4.01
C SER A 351 -13.25 -2.14 4.83
N ARG A 352 -12.34 -1.24 4.42
CA ARG A 352 -12.22 0.09 5.06
C ARG A 352 -13.52 0.90 4.94
N ASP A 353 -14.27 0.70 3.85
CA ASP A 353 -15.62 1.20 3.62
C ASP A 353 -16.58 0.77 4.75
N TYR A 354 -16.67 -0.54 5.01
CA TYR A 354 -17.44 -1.09 6.13
C TYR A 354 -16.95 -0.56 7.49
N LEU A 355 -15.63 -0.49 7.73
CA LEU A 355 -15.09 -0.05 9.03
C LEU A 355 -15.39 1.42 9.35
N ARG A 356 -15.24 2.32 8.36
CA ARG A 356 -15.63 3.73 8.49
C ARG A 356 -17.11 3.86 8.82
N SER A 357 -17.93 3.04 8.17
CA SER A 357 -19.38 3.01 8.35
C SER A 357 -19.79 2.49 9.72
N LEU A 358 -19.10 1.46 10.24
CA LEU A 358 -19.28 0.93 11.59
C LEU A 358 -18.84 1.93 12.66
N ILE A 359 -17.70 2.59 12.48
CA ILE A 359 -17.19 3.58 13.44
C ILE A 359 -18.06 4.83 13.44
N LYS A 360 -18.54 5.26 12.26
CA LYS A 360 -19.60 6.28 12.15
C LYS A 360 -20.79 5.92 13.03
N ASP A 361 -21.32 4.71 12.87
CA ASP A 361 -22.49 4.23 13.58
C ASP A 361 -22.31 4.19 15.10
N ILE A 362 -21.17 3.67 15.57
CA ILE A 362 -20.84 3.63 17.00
C ILE A 362 -20.68 5.05 17.59
N ILE A 363 -20.05 5.97 16.85
CA ILE A 363 -19.88 7.36 17.31
C ILE A 363 -21.21 8.10 17.34
N LEU A 364 -22.14 7.81 16.42
CA LEU A 364 -23.49 8.36 16.44
C LEU A 364 -24.32 7.81 17.61
N ASP A 365 -24.26 6.49 17.88
CA ASP A 365 -24.90 5.85 19.05
C ASP A 365 -24.48 6.55 20.36
N PHE A 366 -23.18 6.71 20.58
CA PHE A 366 -22.69 7.41 21.78
C PHE A 366 -23.01 8.92 21.79
N LYS A 367 -22.92 9.63 20.66
CA LYS A 367 -23.35 11.05 20.57
C LYS A 367 -24.83 11.21 20.97
N THR A 368 -25.70 10.26 20.64
CA THR A 368 -27.12 10.34 21.01
C THR A 368 -27.40 10.03 22.48
N LYS A 369 -26.45 9.42 23.19
CA LYS A 369 -26.57 9.03 24.60
C LYS A 369 -25.84 10.01 25.55
N ASP A 370 -24.75 10.62 25.08
CA ASP A 370 -24.04 11.70 25.78
C ASP A 370 -23.67 12.85 24.81
N GLU A 371 -24.10 14.07 25.13
CA GLU A 371 -23.76 15.29 24.38
C GLU A 371 -22.28 15.68 24.57
N GLY A 372 -21.67 15.30 25.70
CA GLY A 372 -20.24 15.46 25.98
C GLY A 372 -19.33 14.60 25.12
N PHE A 373 -19.82 13.48 24.57
CA PHE A 373 -19.01 12.49 23.87
C PHE A 373 -18.22 13.07 22.71
N LEU A 374 -18.80 13.99 21.92
CA LEU A 374 -18.06 14.62 20.82
C LEU A 374 -16.97 15.57 21.32
N LYS A 375 -17.19 16.27 22.44
CA LYS A 375 -16.16 17.10 23.09
C LYS A 375 -15.01 16.21 23.56
N GLU A 376 -15.29 15.03 24.12
CA GLU A 376 -14.28 14.06 24.56
C GLU A 376 -13.51 13.42 23.38
N ILE A 377 -14.20 12.97 22.33
CA ILE A 377 -13.57 12.44 21.11
C ILE A 377 -12.70 13.51 20.42
N PHE A 378 -13.13 14.78 20.43
CA PHE A 378 -12.30 15.90 19.98
C PHE A 378 -11.08 16.10 20.88
N ARG A 379 -11.25 16.15 22.21
CA ARG A 379 -10.15 16.29 23.18
C ARG A 379 -9.09 15.21 22.99
N LEU A 380 -9.48 13.93 22.96
CA LEU A 380 -8.58 12.80 22.73
C LEU A 380 -7.86 12.91 21.37
N SER A 381 -8.57 13.26 20.31
CA SER A 381 -7.96 13.41 18.99
C SER A 381 -7.05 14.64 18.87
N ARG A 382 -7.26 15.69 19.67
CA ARG A 382 -6.37 16.87 19.72
C ARG A 382 -5.11 16.61 20.56
N LEU A 383 -5.19 15.72 21.55
CA LEU A 383 -4.07 15.27 22.38
C LEU A 383 -3.18 14.19 21.73
N GLY A 384 -3.49 13.74 20.51
CA GLY A 384 -2.75 12.64 19.87
C GLY A 384 -3.06 11.26 20.47
N ARG A 385 -4.21 11.12 21.13
CA ARG A 385 -4.67 9.92 21.85
C ARG A 385 -5.73 9.15 21.06
N GLU A 386 -5.58 9.05 19.74
CA GLU A 386 -6.49 8.26 18.88
C GLU A 386 -6.57 6.77 19.29
N GLY A 387 -5.57 6.28 20.02
CA GLY A 387 -5.60 4.97 20.68
C GLY A 387 -6.76 4.81 21.68
N GLU A 388 -7.04 5.83 22.51
CA GLU A 388 -8.11 5.78 23.52
C GLU A 388 -9.50 5.77 22.86
N ILE A 389 -9.71 6.57 21.81
CA ILE A 389 -10.89 6.52 20.95
C ILE A 389 -11.13 5.08 20.46
N MET A 390 -10.07 4.41 20.01
CA MET A 390 -10.16 3.04 19.54
C MET A 390 -10.46 2.03 20.66
N VAL A 391 -10.10 2.29 21.92
CA VAL A 391 -10.51 1.44 23.05
C VAL A 391 -12.03 1.51 23.25
N ILE A 392 -12.64 2.71 23.20
CA ILE A 392 -14.09 2.92 23.30
C ILE A 392 -14.84 2.14 22.20
N ILE A 393 -14.39 2.24 20.95
CA ILE A 393 -14.95 1.47 19.82
C ILE A 393 -14.85 -0.05 20.07
N LYS A 394 -13.70 -0.53 20.57
CA LYS A 394 -13.48 -1.96 20.85
C LYS A 394 -14.35 -2.49 21.98
N ASP A 395 -14.60 -1.69 23.01
CA ASP A 395 -15.50 -2.02 24.13
C ASP A 395 -16.95 -2.12 23.67
N ARG A 396 -17.43 -1.21 22.82
CA ARG A 396 -18.76 -1.30 22.22
C ARG A 396 -18.96 -2.58 21.38
N LEU A 397 -17.90 -3.05 20.73
CA LEU A 397 -17.90 -4.33 20.00
C LEU A 397 -17.87 -5.54 20.94
N ARG A 398 -17.19 -5.47 22.09
CA ARG A 398 -17.26 -6.51 23.14
C ARG A 398 -18.68 -6.63 23.69
N HIS A 399 -19.33 -5.51 24.01
CA HIS A 399 -20.75 -5.48 24.40
C HIS A 399 -21.64 -6.14 23.33
N SER A 400 -21.40 -5.82 22.06
CA SER A 400 -22.13 -6.45 20.96
C SER A 400 -21.93 -7.97 20.87
N MET A 401 -20.75 -8.51 21.24
CA MET A 401 -20.51 -9.96 21.34
C MET A 401 -21.21 -10.59 22.54
N TYR A 402 -21.29 -9.88 23.67
CA TYR A 402 -22.04 -10.29 24.86
C TYR A 402 -23.53 -10.48 24.53
N LEU A 403 -24.16 -9.50 23.87
CA LEU A 403 -25.56 -9.59 23.42
C LEU A 403 -25.81 -10.74 22.40
N GLN A 404 -24.77 -11.17 21.69
CA GLN A 404 -24.81 -12.34 20.80
C GLN A 404 -24.61 -13.68 21.51
N LYS A 405 -24.43 -13.69 22.84
CA LYS A 405 -24.03 -14.85 23.65
C LYS A 405 -22.72 -15.49 23.14
N LYS A 406 -21.79 -14.65 22.64
CA LYS A 406 -20.46 -15.02 22.13
C LYS A 406 -19.32 -14.74 23.14
N LEU A 407 -19.66 -14.33 24.36
CA LEU A 407 -18.76 -14.14 25.51
C LEU A 407 -19.45 -14.73 26.75
N ASP A 408 -18.71 -15.47 27.58
CA ASP A 408 -19.23 -16.04 28.83
C ASP A 408 -19.39 -14.96 29.91
N THR A 409 -20.50 -15.00 30.63
CA THR A 409 -21.10 -13.81 31.27
C THR A 409 -20.80 -13.68 32.76
N LYS A 410 -19.54 -13.85 33.20
CA LYS A 410 -19.21 -13.91 34.64
C LYS A 410 -18.62 -12.67 35.32
N ASP A 411 -18.14 -11.67 34.58
CA ASP A 411 -17.78 -10.36 35.14
C ASP A 411 -18.08 -9.24 34.14
N SER A 412 -19.18 -8.51 34.35
CA SER A 412 -19.50 -7.29 33.58
C SER A 412 -18.54 -6.14 33.89
N SER A 413 -18.02 -6.10 35.12
CA SER A 413 -17.01 -5.16 35.63
C SER A 413 -15.68 -5.18 34.84
N GLY A 414 -15.35 -6.30 34.19
CA GLY A 414 -14.10 -6.49 33.45
C GLY A 414 -14.20 -6.38 31.92
N ILE A 415 -15.39 -6.09 31.36
CA ILE A 415 -15.60 -6.09 29.89
C ILE A 415 -14.99 -4.85 29.23
N PHE A 416 -14.99 -3.70 29.92
CA PHE A 416 -14.62 -2.40 29.39
C PHE A 416 -13.23 -1.97 29.84
N LYS A 417 -12.40 -1.53 28.88
CA LYS A 417 -11.03 -1.06 29.10
C LYS A 417 -10.88 0.45 28.98
N SER A 418 -11.83 1.13 28.36
CA SER A 418 -11.84 2.58 28.21
C SER A 418 -12.37 3.21 29.49
N ARG A 419 -11.59 4.13 30.06
CA ARG A 419 -11.97 4.92 31.23
C ARG A 419 -13.35 5.57 31.07
N TYR A 420 -13.60 6.14 29.88
CA TYR A 420 -14.89 6.73 29.53
C TYR A 420 -16.09 5.79 29.72
N LEU A 421 -16.02 4.51 29.29
CA LEU A 421 -17.11 3.55 29.48
C LEU A 421 -17.08 2.85 30.86
N GLN A 422 -15.98 2.95 31.61
CA GLN A 422 -15.93 2.54 33.02
C GLN A 422 -16.63 3.58 33.92
N GLU A 423 -16.51 4.86 33.58
CA GLU A 423 -17.16 6.00 34.26
C GLU A 423 -18.62 6.17 33.81
N ASN A 424 -18.98 5.79 32.57
CA ASN A 424 -20.33 5.92 32.00
C ASN A 424 -20.87 4.56 31.49
N GLN A 425 -21.01 3.58 32.40
CA GLN A 425 -21.43 2.20 32.06
C GLN A 425 -22.88 2.11 31.59
N ASP A 426 -23.72 3.05 32.02
CA ASP A 426 -25.14 3.21 31.68
C ASP A 426 -25.39 3.54 30.20
N LEU A 427 -24.37 4.00 29.47
CA LEU A 427 -24.43 4.17 28.01
C LEU A 427 -24.58 2.85 27.22
N LEU A 428 -24.42 1.69 27.89
CA LEU A 428 -24.49 0.36 27.28
C LEU A 428 -25.66 -0.45 27.83
N THR A 429 -26.61 -0.80 26.96
CA THR A 429 -27.89 -1.40 27.34
C THR A 429 -28.13 -2.78 26.70
N GLU A 430 -29.10 -3.55 27.17
CA GLU A 430 -29.53 -4.78 26.48
C GLU A 430 -30.24 -4.52 25.13
N GLU A 431 -30.75 -3.31 24.92
CA GLU A 431 -31.38 -2.88 23.67
C GLU A 431 -30.38 -2.44 22.60
N ASP A 432 -29.09 -2.35 22.96
CA ASP A 432 -28.02 -1.87 22.10
C ASP A 432 -27.86 -2.68 20.81
N ARG A 433 -27.45 -1.96 19.76
CA ARG A 433 -27.19 -2.52 18.43
C ARG A 433 -26.22 -3.72 18.44
N ILE A 434 -26.62 -4.75 17.70
CA ILE A 434 -25.84 -5.98 17.49
C ILE A 434 -25.17 -5.99 16.11
N TYR A 435 -23.83 -5.95 16.11
CA TYR A 435 -22.97 -6.09 14.94
C TYR A 435 -22.57 -7.55 14.73
N GLN A 436 -23.12 -8.22 13.72
CA GLN A 436 -22.92 -9.68 13.51
C GLN A 436 -21.44 -10.07 13.31
N LEU A 437 -20.64 -9.14 12.77
CA LEU A 437 -19.20 -9.29 12.55
C LEU A 437 -18.33 -8.78 13.72
N ALA A 438 -18.90 -8.46 14.88
CA ALA A 438 -18.16 -7.88 16.01
C ALA A 438 -16.89 -8.66 16.39
N LYS A 439 -16.96 -10.00 16.45
CA LYS A 439 -15.81 -10.86 16.78
C LYS A 439 -14.66 -10.76 15.76
N PRO A 440 -14.86 -10.99 14.43
CA PRO A 440 -13.79 -10.80 13.46
C PRO A 440 -13.30 -9.34 13.35
N ILE A 441 -14.17 -8.34 13.53
CA ILE A 441 -13.76 -6.91 13.55
C ILE A 441 -12.88 -6.60 14.75
N LEU A 442 -13.26 -7.04 15.95
CA LEU A 442 -12.48 -6.83 17.17
C LEU A 442 -11.09 -7.46 17.04
N ASN A 443 -11.00 -8.64 16.42
CA ASN A 443 -9.72 -9.26 16.06
C ASN A 443 -8.93 -8.42 15.04
N GLN A 444 -9.57 -7.88 14.00
CA GLN A 444 -8.91 -6.98 13.04
C GLN A 444 -8.37 -5.71 13.71
N LEU A 445 -9.16 -5.03 14.54
CA LEU A 445 -8.80 -3.77 15.21
C LEU A 445 -7.75 -3.95 16.32
N ASN A 446 -7.69 -5.12 16.96
CA ASN A 446 -6.68 -5.40 18.00
C ASN A 446 -5.34 -5.82 17.43
N HIS A 447 -5.31 -6.37 16.21
CA HIS A 447 -4.21 -7.25 15.81
C HIS A 447 -3.79 -7.17 14.33
N ARG A 448 -4.55 -6.47 13.48
CA ARG A 448 -4.33 -6.47 12.01
C ARG A 448 -4.37 -5.07 11.38
N MET A 449 -4.39 -4.03 12.20
CA MET A 449 -4.37 -2.63 11.76
C MET A 449 -3.38 -1.84 12.60
N GLY A 450 -2.47 -1.12 11.94
CA GLY A 450 -1.52 -0.22 12.60
C GLY A 450 -2.14 1.12 12.95
N TYR A 451 -1.47 1.90 13.81
CA TYR A 451 -1.94 3.24 14.22
C TYR A 451 -2.33 4.13 13.04
N SER A 452 -1.45 4.21 12.03
CA SER A 452 -1.64 5.03 10.81
C SER A 452 -2.76 4.55 9.88
N GLU A 453 -3.37 3.40 10.14
CA GLU A 453 -4.59 2.93 9.48
C GLU A 453 -5.84 3.20 10.31
N LEU A 454 -5.73 3.10 11.65
CA LEU A 454 -6.81 3.40 12.59
C LEU A 454 -7.17 4.89 12.54
N THR A 455 -6.19 5.79 12.49
CA THR A 455 -6.40 7.25 12.34
C THR A 455 -6.93 7.68 10.96
N LYS A 456 -7.29 6.74 10.07
CA LYS A 456 -7.91 7.01 8.75
C LYS A 456 -9.37 6.53 8.68
N LEU A 457 -9.93 6.10 9.80
CA LEU A 457 -11.31 5.60 9.90
C LEU A 457 -12.34 6.70 10.23
N TRP A 458 -11.85 7.88 10.60
CA TRP A 458 -12.58 9.16 10.70
C TRP A 458 -11.63 10.29 10.26
N ASP A 459 -12.15 11.50 10.07
CA ASP A 459 -11.35 12.68 9.71
C ASP A 459 -11.87 13.94 10.40
N TRP A 460 -11.04 14.98 10.52
CA TRP A 460 -11.39 16.26 11.15
C TRP A 460 -11.21 17.41 10.18
N LYS A 461 -12.28 18.18 9.95
CA LYS A 461 -12.22 19.40 9.15
C LYS A 461 -12.47 20.62 10.02
N ILE A 462 -11.52 21.55 9.99
CA ILE A 462 -11.62 22.87 10.63
C ILE A 462 -11.87 23.89 9.53
N THR A 463 -12.82 24.80 9.73
CA THR A 463 -13.11 25.92 8.84
C THR A 463 -13.45 27.17 9.65
N GLY A 464 -13.44 28.35 9.02
CA GLY A 464 -13.91 29.60 9.66
C GLY A 464 -15.39 29.63 10.07
N SER A 465 -16.13 28.52 9.89
CA SER A 465 -17.51 28.31 10.35
C SER A 465 -17.65 27.26 11.46
N GLY A 466 -16.54 26.67 11.92
CA GLY A 466 -16.51 25.72 13.03
C GLY A 466 -15.62 24.48 12.80
N GLN A 467 -15.63 23.58 13.78
CA GLN A 467 -14.93 22.30 13.74
C GLN A 467 -15.92 21.17 13.45
N PHE A 468 -15.54 20.25 12.55
CA PHE A 468 -16.40 19.18 12.06
C PHE A 468 -15.70 17.82 12.12
N LEU A 469 -16.30 16.84 12.81
CA LEU A 469 -15.93 15.43 12.70
C LEU A 469 -16.60 14.85 11.44
N ILE A 470 -15.78 14.31 10.54
CA ILE A 470 -16.22 13.64 9.31
C ILE A 470 -16.15 12.12 9.52
N LEU A 471 -17.28 11.46 9.31
CA LEU A 471 -17.46 10.01 9.50
C LEU A 471 -18.08 9.39 8.25
N GLY A 472 -17.74 8.14 7.93
CA GLY A 472 -18.20 7.48 6.70
C GLY A 472 -17.36 7.86 5.47
N ASN A 473 -17.98 7.83 4.29
CA ASN A 473 -17.35 8.13 3.01
C ASN A 473 -18.18 9.13 2.19
N LYS A 474 -17.50 10.15 1.63
CA LYS A 474 -18.12 11.07 0.68
C LYS A 474 -18.44 10.31 -0.61
N LEU A 475 -19.73 10.14 -0.90
CA LEU A 475 -20.22 9.56 -2.13
C LEU A 475 -20.12 10.59 -3.27
N GLU A 476 -19.73 10.15 -4.46
CA GLU A 476 -19.83 10.97 -5.68
C GLU A 476 -21.26 10.92 -6.23
N SER A 477 -21.60 11.81 -7.17
CA SER A 477 -22.96 11.99 -7.71
C SER A 477 -23.63 10.72 -8.27
N ASN A 478 -22.83 9.68 -8.53
CA ASN A 478 -23.24 8.42 -9.15
C ASN A 478 -23.05 7.21 -8.19
N GLU A 479 -22.66 7.42 -6.93
CA GLU A 479 -22.44 6.34 -5.96
C GLU A 479 -23.68 6.10 -5.07
N GLU A 480 -24.28 4.92 -5.19
CA GLU A 480 -25.42 4.52 -4.33
C GLU A 480 -25.00 4.26 -2.87
N VAL A 481 -25.93 4.57 -1.96
CA VAL A 481 -25.81 4.33 -0.53
C VAL A 481 -25.79 2.84 -0.21
N LYS A 482 -24.65 2.34 0.27
CA LYS A 482 -24.53 0.98 0.79
C LYS A 482 -25.01 0.94 2.23
N GLU A 483 -25.95 0.04 2.52
CA GLU A 483 -26.28 -0.35 3.88
C GLU A 483 -25.46 -1.58 4.30
N TYR A 484 -25.20 -1.69 5.59
CA TYR A 484 -24.55 -2.83 6.22
C TYR A 484 -25.42 -3.38 7.33
N HIS A 485 -25.40 -4.71 7.47
CA HIS A 485 -26.21 -5.44 8.45
C HIS A 485 -27.72 -5.15 8.41
N ALA A 486 -28.23 -4.79 7.23
CA ALA A 486 -29.59 -4.32 6.97
C ALA A 486 -30.74 -5.29 7.31
N SER A 487 -30.46 -6.45 7.91
CA SER A 487 -31.52 -7.37 8.33
C SER A 487 -32.45 -6.74 9.38
N ASP A 488 -31.98 -5.78 10.17
CA ASP A 488 -32.76 -5.09 11.20
C ASP A 488 -32.67 -3.57 10.99
N SER A 489 -33.81 -2.88 10.90
CA SER A 489 -33.84 -1.42 10.80
C SER A 489 -33.24 -0.72 12.03
N LYS A 490 -33.21 -1.40 13.20
CA LYS A 490 -32.49 -0.93 14.40
C LYS A 490 -30.98 -1.23 14.35
N ARG A 491 -30.48 -2.01 13.39
CA ARG A 491 -29.06 -2.44 13.27
C ARG A 491 -28.38 -2.08 11.94
N LYS A 492 -29.08 -1.40 11.03
CA LYS A 492 -28.55 -0.92 9.74
C LYS A 492 -27.71 0.34 9.88
N PHE A 493 -26.59 0.40 9.16
CA PHE A 493 -25.76 1.59 9.05
C PHE A 493 -25.23 1.77 7.62
N THR A 494 -25.12 3.01 7.17
CA THR A 494 -24.77 3.35 5.78
C THR A 494 -23.32 3.75 5.62
N ASN A 495 -22.80 3.75 4.39
CA ASN A 495 -21.47 4.27 4.07
C ASN A 495 -21.39 5.80 3.87
N GLU A 496 -22.52 6.51 3.88
CA GLU A 496 -22.56 7.96 3.64
C GLU A 496 -21.71 8.79 4.62
N GLU A 497 -21.24 9.93 4.14
CA GLU A 497 -20.55 10.93 4.94
C GLU A 497 -21.53 11.64 5.90
N VAL A 498 -21.21 11.64 7.19
CA VAL A 498 -21.87 12.50 8.19
C VAL A 498 -20.84 13.49 8.70
N LYS A 499 -21.20 14.78 8.69
CA LYS A 499 -20.41 15.88 9.26
C LYS A 499 -21.06 16.35 10.55
N LEU A 500 -20.40 16.10 11.67
CA LEU A 500 -20.85 16.53 13.00
C LEU A 500 -20.13 17.80 13.39
N LYS A 501 -20.85 18.94 13.43
CA LYS A 501 -20.33 20.18 14.00
C LYS A 501 -20.13 19.99 15.50
N ILE A 502 -19.04 20.52 16.05
CA ILE A 502 -18.81 20.60 17.49
C ILE A 502 -18.97 22.04 17.94
N GLU A 503 -19.69 22.23 19.04
CA GLU A 503 -19.84 23.53 19.68
C GLU A 503 -18.93 23.57 20.89
N LEU A 504 -17.92 24.43 20.78
CA LEU A 504 -16.98 24.74 21.85
C LEU A 504 -17.41 26.09 22.41
N GLU A 505 -17.90 26.10 23.65
CA GLU A 505 -18.13 27.33 24.43
C GLU A 505 -16.79 28.05 24.66
N GLU A 506 -15.72 27.27 24.68
CA GLU A 506 -14.36 27.75 24.66
C GLU A 506 -14.03 28.33 23.27
N PRO A 507 -13.68 29.61 23.23
CA PRO A 507 -13.68 30.33 21.97
C PRO A 507 -12.55 29.80 21.01
N SER A 508 -12.74 29.80 19.68
CA SER A 508 -11.90 29.12 18.66
C SER A 508 -10.50 29.70 18.34
N GLN A 509 -9.57 28.86 17.86
CA GLN A 509 -8.32 29.33 17.25
C GLN A 509 -8.02 28.70 15.90
N ASN A 510 -7.56 29.56 14.99
CA ASN A 510 -7.14 29.17 13.65
C ASN A 510 -5.67 28.73 13.64
N LYS A 511 -5.36 27.71 12.83
CA LYS A 511 -3.99 27.28 12.57
C LYS A 511 -3.45 27.94 11.31
N ILE A 512 -2.18 28.32 11.35
CA ILE A 512 -1.35 28.35 10.14
C ILE A 512 -0.99 26.90 9.77
N TYR A 513 -1.26 26.50 8.53
CA TYR A 513 -0.93 25.16 8.03
C TYR A 513 0.56 25.09 7.65
N GLY A 514 1.33 24.29 8.39
CA GLY A 514 2.78 24.21 8.16
C GLY A 514 3.55 23.13 8.92
N THR A 515 2.95 21.98 9.27
CA THR A 515 3.68 20.82 9.81
C THR A 515 2.91 19.49 9.65
N HIS A 516 3.45 18.57 8.83
CA HIS A 516 3.12 17.14 8.92
C HIS A 516 4.17 16.43 9.80
N LYS A 517 3.84 16.20 11.08
CA LYS A 517 4.44 15.23 12.04
C LYS A 517 5.99 15.07 12.16
N THR A 518 6.82 15.89 11.53
CA THR A 518 8.30 15.91 11.74
C THR A 518 8.82 17.35 11.86
N ARG A 519 9.78 17.59 12.77
CA ARG A 519 10.22 18.93 13.21
C ARG A 519 11.07 19.75 12.21
N SER A 520 11.13 19.38 10.93
CA SER A 520 12.10 19.95 9.96
C SER A 520 11.51 20.48 8.65
N ASN A 521 10.19 20.51 8.46
CA ASN A 521 9.55 20.91 7.19
C ASN A 521 8.58 22.11 7.32
N TYR A 522 8.98 23.18 8.01
CA TYR A 522 8.32 24.48 7.78
C TYR A 522 8.75 24.99 6.41
N LYS A 523 7.77 25.24 5.53
CA LYS A 523 8.00 25.99 4.29
C LYS A 523 7.05 27.17 4.24
N GLU A 524 7.62 28.34 3.97
CA GLU A 524 6.92 29.63 3.96
C GLU A 524 5.84 29.74 2.87
N GLU A 525 5.97 28.93 1.80
CA GLU A 525 5.05 28.86 0.65
C GLU A 525 3.67 28.27 0.96
N TYR A 526 3.46 27.67 2.14
CA TYR A 526 2.18 27.09 2.57
C TYR A 526 1.38 27.95 3.55
N ASP A 527 1.94 29.08 3.99
CA ASP A 527 1.35 29.99 4.99
C ASP A 527 0.43 31.02 4.31
N THR A 528 -0.58 30.57 3.57
CA THR A 528 -1.40 31.42 2.66
C THR A 528 -2.69 31.96 3.29
N GLU A 529 -3.06 31.50 4.50
CA GLU A 529 -4.38 31.78 5.09
C GLU A 529 -4.41 33.08 5.93
N TYR A 530 -3.26 33.51 6.46
CA TYR A 530 -3.12 34.69 7.33
C TYR A 530 -2.06 35.70 6.86
N ARG A 531 -1.34 35.40 5.78
CA ARG A 531 -0.25 36.20 5.21
C ARG A 531 -0.77 37.11 4.10
N LEU A 532 -0.48 38.40 4.21
CA LEU A 532 -0.60 39.35 3.12
C LEU A 532 0.78 39.52 2.47
N GLU A 533 1.01 38.81 1.35
CA GLU A 533 2.31 38.80 0.66
C GLU A 533 2.72 40.20 0.19
N GLU A 534 1.76 41.00 -0.28
CA GLU A 534 1.97 42.39 -0.73
C GLU A 534 2.42 43.34 0.39
N GLU A 535 2.12 43.03 1.66
CA GLU A 535 2.43 43.89 2.81
C GLU A 535 3.48 43.29 3.77
N ASN A 536 4.03 42.10 3.50
CA ASN A 536 4.92 41.36 4.40
C ASN A 536 4.36 41.25 5.85
N THR A 537 3.03 41.08 5.96
CA THR A 537 2.23 41.26 7.18
C THR A 537 1.38 40.04 7.49
N TYR A 538 1.25 39.67 8.77
CA TYR A 538 0.26 38.72 9.27
C TYR A 538 -1.00 39.43 9.78
N GLN A 539 -2.19 38.99 9.37
CA GLN A 539 -3.46 39.61 9.80
C GLN A 539 -4.43 38.60 10.45
N PHE A 540 -4.80 38.87 11.70
CA PHE A 540 -5.75 38.08 12.48
C PHE A 540 -7.06 38.84 12.72
N ARG A 541 -8.18 38.11 12.84
CA ARG A 541 -9.48 38.64 13.29
C ARG A 541 -9.75 38.24 14.73
N ASN A 542 -10.29 39.15 15.54
CA ASN A 542 -10.76 38.86 16.88
C ASN A 542 -12.15 38.20 16.85
N THR A 543 -12.20 36.96 16.39
CA THR A 543 -13.27 36.05 16.79
C THR A 543 -12.72 35.20 17.91
N GLN A 544 -13.34 35.29 19.09
CA GLN A 544 -13.39 34.26 20.14
C GLN A 544 -12.69 32.94 19.68
N GLY A 545 -11.53 32.46 20.22
CA GLY A 545 -10.66 32.79 21.40
C GLY A 545 -9.45 31.84 21.78
N ILE A 546 -9.60 30.77 22.62
CA ILE A 546 -8.54 30.14 23.50
C ILE A 546 -7.20 29.79 22.84
N GLY A 547 -6.17 30.52 23.30
CA GLY A 547 -4.79 30.10 23.60
C GLY A 547 -4.08 29.04 22.73
N ALA A 548 -3.08 29.49 21.95
CA ALA A 548 -2.06 28.65 21.33
C ALA A 548 -0.69 29.29 21.48
N THR A 549 0.30 28.41 21.65
CA THR A 549 1.71 28.76 21.66
C THR A 549 2.25 28.80 20.23
N ILE A 550 2.98 29.87 19.89
CA ILE A 550 3.71 29.96 18.61
C ILE A 550 4.93 29.02 18.70
N LEU A 551 4.80 27.80 18.20
CA LEU A 551 5.92 26.85 18.10
C LEU A 551 6.61 26.94 16.74
N SER A 552 7.20 28.10 16.46
CA SER A 552 8.20 28.25 15.41
C SER A 552 9.25 29.29 15.80
N LYS A 553 10.50 28.84 15.93
CA LYS A 553 11.70 29.70 16.03
C LYS A 553 12.14 30.28 14.68
N TYR A 554 11.31 30.10 13.63
CA TYR A 554 11.58 30.51 12.24
C TYR A 554 10.56 31.53 11.72
N THR A 555 9.63 32.00 12.55
CA THR A 555 8.79 33.16 12.23
C THR A 555 9.68 34.40 12.25
N ASN A 556 9.84 35.09 11.12
CA ASN A 556 10.70 36.28 11.04
C ASN A 556 10.11 37.41 11.92
N PRO A 557 10.79 37.84 13.01
CA PRO A 557 10.26 38.82 13.96
C PRO A 557 10.16 40.25 13.39
N GLU A 558 10.76 40.53 12.23
CA GLU A 558 10.65 41.83 11.56
C GLU A 558 9.34 42.00 10.77
N ARG A 559 8.49 40.96 10.70
CA ARG A 559 7.20 41.03 10.00
C ARG A 559 6.16 41.79 10.81
N LYS A 560 5.37 42.58 10.09
CA LYS A 560 4.30 43.36 10.70
C LYS A 560 3.14 42.45 11.14
N ILE A 561 2.53 42.77 12.27
CA ILE A 561 1.39 42.02 12.82
C ILE A 561 0.19 42.97 12.92
N LYS A 562 -0.94 42.58 12.32
CA LYS A 562 -2.21 43.30 12.40
C LYS A 562 -3.27 42.45 13.11
N ILE A 563 -3.91 43.00 14.13
CA ILE A 563 -5.11 42.41 14.76
C ILE A 563 -6.29 43.35 14.44
N ASP A 564 -7.35 42.81 13.86
CA ASP A 564 -8.51 43.58 13.35
C ASP A 564 -8.10 44.78 12.47
N LYS A 565 -7.13 44.55 11.58
CA LYS A 565 -6.48 45.55 10.68
C LYS A 565 -5.62 46.61 11.38
N LYS A 566 -5.47 46.58 12.71
CA LYS A 566 -4.63 47.51 13.47
C LYS A 566 -3.23 46.93 13.67
N GLU A 567 -2.21 47.65 13.20
CA GLU A 567 -0.81 47.23 13.29
C GLU A 567 -0.28 47.38 14.72
N ILE A 568 0.42 46.35 15.22
CA ILE A 568 0.97 46.24 16.58
C ILE A 568 2.48 45.90 16.59
N SER A 569 3.16 46.22 15.50
CA SER A 569 4.58 45.94 15.25
C SER A 569 5.32 47.25 14.99
N GLY A 570 6.17 47.67 15.93
CA GLY A 570 6.96 48.90 15.82
C GLY A 570 8.00 48.99 16.92
N VAL A 571 8.95 49.91 16.78
CA VAL A 571 9.95 50.19 17.82
C VAL A 571 9.24 50.83 19.02
N TYR A 572 9.26 50.15 20.16
CA TYR A 572 8.69 50.63 21.41
C TYR A 572 9.77 51.24 22.29
N ASN A 573 9.56 52.49 22.70
CA ASN A 573 10.38 53.09 23.74
C ASN A 573 9.98 52.53 25.11
N GLU A 574 10.97 52.33 25.97
CA GLU A 574 10.75 51.97 27.36
C GLU A 574 10.07 53.11 28.13
N VAL A 575 9.12 52.79 29.00
CA VAL A 575 8.41 53.76 29.86
C VAL A 575 8.43 53.32 31.31
N ASP A 576 8.50 54.26 32.26
CA ASP A 576 8.56 53.91 33.70
C ASP A 576 7.17 53.72 34.35
N GLU A 577 6.10 54.14 33.67
CA GLU A 577 4.74 54.04 34.19
C GLU A 577 3.73 53.82 33.05
N ILE A 578 2.80 52.90 33.24
CA ILE A 578 1.60 52.74 32.42
C ILE A 578 0.42 53.10 33.32
N GLU A 579 -0.56 53.84 32.80
CA GLU A 579 -1.78 54.25 33.52
C GLU A 579 -2.36 53.16 34.44
N GLY A 580 -2.19 53.32 35.75
CA GLY A 580 -2.63 52.38 36.80
C GLY A 580 -1.62 51.31 37.26
N LYS A 581 -0.40 51.27 36.70
CA LYS A 581 0.68 50.32 37.06
C LYS A 581 2.08 50.97 37.00
N VAL A 582 2.78 50.92 38.13
CA VAL A 582 4.16 51.41 38.27
C VAL A 582 5.14 50.25 38.04
N LYS A 583 6.22 50.51 37.30
CA LYS A 583 7.29 49.55 36.98
C LYS A 583 7.87 48.90 38.23
N VAL A 584 7.71 47.58 38.35
CA VAL A 584 8.22 46.80 39.48
C VAL A 584 9.60 46.23 39.13
N GLY A 585 10.52 46.20 40.09
CA GLY A 585 11.93 45.85 39.86
C GLY A 585 12.11 44.54 39.10
N GLY A 586 12.58 44.65 37.85
CA GLY A 586 12.72 43.55 36.90
C GLY A 586 11.89 43.73 35.63
N GLU A 587 10.67 44.29 35.73
CA GLU A 587 9.79 44.48 34.56
C GLU A 587 10.28 45.62 33.63
N GLU A 588 10.13 45.41 32.32
CA GLU A 588 10.38 46.43 31.28
C GLU A 588 9.06 46.73 30.56
N TYR A 589 8.65 48.01 30.48
CA TYR A 589 7.37 48.39 29.88
C TYR A 589 7.60 49.04 28.52
N TYR A 590 6.89 48.53 27.50
CA TYR A 590 7.08 48.89 26.10
C TYR A 590 5.85 49.64 25.58
N GLY A 591 5.95 50.96 25.53
CA GLY A 591 4.81 51.83 25.20
C GLY A 591 3.65 51.69 26.21
N SER A 592 2.44 52.06 25.78
CA SER A 592 1.30 52.24 26.69
C SER A 592 0.55 50.95 27.08
N ASN A 593 0.84 49.82 26.43
CA ASN A 593 0.03 48.60 26.48
C ASN A 593 0.84 47.29 26.59
N ILE A 594 2.18 47.29 26.58
CA ILE A 594 2.99 46.05 26.62
C ILE A 594 3.89 46.04 27.85
N ILE A 595 3.94 44.90 28.55
CA ILE A 595 4.82 44.63 29.69
C ILE A 595 5.66 43.40 29.37
N TYR A 596 6.98 43.49 29.55
CA TYR A 596 7.91 42.37 29.52
C TYR A 596 8.39 42.03 30.93
N ARG A 597 8.55 40.73 31.20
CA ARG A 597 8.92 40.19 32.52
C ARG A 597 10.13 39.27 32.38
N PRO A 598 11.36 39.81 32.45
CA PRO A 598 12.60 39.05 32.33
C PRO A 598 12.75 37.92 33.38
N ASP A 599 12.12 38.06 34.55
CA ASP A 599 12.10 37.04 35.60
C ASP A 599 11.28 35.79 35.21
N ARG A 600 10.38 35.91 34.23
CA ARG A 600 9.43 34.87 33.79
C ARG A 600 9.45 34.58 32.29
N TYR A 601 10.18 35.36 31.50
CA TYR A 601 10.16 35.33 30.03
C TYR A 601 8.74 35.56 29.43
N GLU A 602 7.87 36.30 30.13
CA GLU A 602 6.50 36.63 29.68
C GLU A 602 6.46 37.98 28.94
N LEU A 603 5.71 38.06 27.84
CA LEU A 603 5.27 39.33 27.23
C LEU A 603 3.75 39.46 27.39
N VAL A 604 3.25 40.60 27.90
CA VAL A 604 1.85 40.81 28.25
C VAL A 604 1.30 42.05 27.55
N TYR A 605 0.29 41.87 26.70
CA TYR A 605 -0.46 42.95 26.06
C TYR A 605 -1.74 43.27 26.84
N LEU A 606 -1.93 44.54 27.22
CA LEU A 606 -3.10 45.04 27.93
C LEU A 606 -4.12 45.60 26.94
N TYR A 607 -5.39 45.22 27.11
CA TYR A 607 -6.49 45.60 26.23
C TYR A 607 -7.80 45.80 27.01
N GLY A 608 -8.88 46.06 26.28
CA GLY A 608 -10.20 46.33 26.83
C GLY A 608 -10.36 47.75 27.41
N PRO A 609 -11.58 48.14 27.80
CA PRO A 609 -11.82 49.37 28.54
C PRO A 609 -11.00 49.38 29.84
N GLU A 610 -10.40 50.52 30.17
CA GLU A 610 -9.58 50.69 31.39
C GLU A 610 -8.34 49.77 31.49
N LYS A 611 -7.92 49.13 30.38
CA LYS A 611 -6.73 48.22 30.31
C LYS A 611 -6.74 47.08 31.33
N LYS A 612 -7.93 46.63 31.74
CA LYS A 612 -8.11 45.56 32.74
C LYS A 612 -7.88 44.17 32.15
N ASP A 613 -8.10 44.00 30.84
CA ASP A 613 -7.90 42.72 30.17
C ASP A 613 -6.43 42.54 29.78
N LYS A 614 -5.92 41.31 29.92
CA LYS A 614 -4.52 40.97 29.61
C LYS A 614 -4.45 39.76 28.67
N LEU A 615 -3.57 39.85 27.68
CA LEU A 615 -3.19 38.77 26.78
C LEU A 615 -1.72 38.45 27.03
N ILE A 616 -1.45 37.27 27.60
CA ILE A 616 -0.08 36.77 27.80
C ILE A 616 0.34 36.06 26.50
N ILE A 617 1.42 36.53 25.90
CA ILE A 617 2.07 35.96 24.73
C ILE A 617 3.17 35.04 25.27
N ASP A 618 2.82 33.76 25.44
CA ASP A 618 3.63 32.78 26.16
C ASP A 618 4.51 31.92 25.23
N GLY A 619 5.74 31.67 25.68
CA GLY A 619 6.80 30.94 24.98
C GLY A 619 7.61 29.96 25.85
N PHE A 620 7.50 30.01 27.19
CA PHE A 620 8.14 29.05 28.11
C PHE A 620 7.31 28.94 29.42
N LYS A 621 6.72 27.76 29.69
CA LYS A 621 5.90 27.45 30.89
C LYS A 621 6.72 27.42 32.20
N ASN A 622 6.18 27.57 33.42
CA ASN A 622 4.85 27.24 33.99
C ASN A 622 4.62 28.12 35.27
N GLY A 623 3.52 28.16 36.04
CA GLY A 623 2.21 27.47 36.07
C GLY A 623 1.60 27.53 37.50
N ASP A 624 0.33 27.16 37.69
CA ASP A 624 -0.38 27.21 39.01
C ASP A 624 -1.16 25.92 39.31
N TYR A 625 -1.32 25.48 40.57
CA TYR A 625 -1.24 26.24 41.82
C TYR A 625 0.05 26.05 42.64
N GLY A 626 0.80 27.14 42.82
CA GLY A 626 1.47 27.51 44.09
C GLY A 626 2.70 26.74 44.59
N ILE A 627 3.83 27.46 44.74
CA ILE A 627 5.00 27.06 45.55
C ILE A 627 5.37 28.21 46.51
N GLU A 628 5.66 27.91 47.79
CA GLU A 628 6.27 28.85 48.73
C GLU A 628 7.77 29.04 48.48
N LEU A 629 8.24 30.29 48.52
CA LEU A 629 9.66 30.65 48.34
C LEU A 629 10.39 30.78 49.69
N LYS A 630 11.54 30.10 49.83
CA LYS A 630 12.64 30.54 50.70
C LYS A 630 14.03 30.38 50.04
N PRO A 631 15.02 31.21 50.42
CA PRO A 631 16.06 31.67 49.47
C PRO A 631 17.38 30.88 49.51
N LYS A 632 18.13 30.94 48.40
CA LYS A 632 19.54 30.50 48.31
C LYS A 632 20.46 31.42 49.13
N VAL A 633 21.24 30.86 50.07
CA VAL A 633 22.59 31.36 50.40
C VAL A 633 23.55 30.19 50.74
N LYS A 634 24.55 30.03 49.86
CA LYS A 634 25.96 29.60 50.04
C LYS A 634 26.42 28.45 50.97
N GLU A 635 27.40 27.76 50.37
CA GLU A 635 28.70 27.31 50.90
C GLU A 635 28.88 25.91 51.49
N ALA A 636 30.04 25.37 51.14
CA ALA A 636 30.39 23.96 51.07
C ALA A 636 30.61 23.29 52.43
N LYS A 637 30.19 22.02 52.54
CA LYS A 637 31.13 20.89 52.56
C LYS A 637 30.45 19.50 52.53
N ALA A 638 31.25 18.54 52.08
CA ALA A 638 31.20 17.11 52.42
C ALA A 638 29.98 16.29 51.95
N THR A 639 30.20 15.56 50.85
CA THR A 639 29.88 14.12 50.69
C THR A 639 28.59 13.58 51.32
N LYS A 640 27.64 13.23 50.45
CA LYS A 640 26.99 11.91 50.49
C LYS A 640 26.47 11.53 49.11
N GLU A 641 27.02 10.45 48.57
CA GLU A 641 26.31 9.53 47.67
C GLU A 641 25.11 8.92 48.46
N PRO A 642 24.06 8.39 47.81
CA PRO A 642 24.19 7.29 46.85
C PRO A 642 24.13 7.74 45.39
N ILE A 643 25.07 7.25 44.60
CA ILE A 643 24.86 7.00 43.17
C ILE A 643 24.01 5.73 43.12
N THR A 644 22.83 5.74 42.50
CA THR A 644 22.09 4.50 42.24
C THR A 644 22.76 3.76 41.08
N TYR A 645 23.89 3.14 41.38
CA TYR A 645 24.38 2.05 40.57
C TYR A 645 23.30 0.97 40.56
N THR A 646 22.85 0.58 39.37
CA THR A 646 22.47 -0.83 39.19
C THR A 646 23.68 -1.65 39.69
N PRO A 647 23.51 -2.83 40.33
CA PRO A 647 24.62 -3.71 40.78
C PRO A 647 25.64 -4.16 39.70
N HIS A 648 25.58 -3.57 38.51
CA HIS A 648 26.03 -4.05 37.21
C HIS A 648 27.02 -3.08 36.52
N ARG A 649 27.29 -1.90 37.11
CA ARG A 649 28.13 -0.81 36.56
C ARG A 649 27.69 -0.23 35.20
N VAL A 650 26.48 -0.53 34.73
CA VAL A 650 25.92 0.04 33.51
C VAL A 650 24.95 1.18 33.86
N LYS A 651 25.10 2.32 33.18
CA LYS A 651 24.12 3.42 33.16
C LYS A 651 23.45 3.50 31.79
N ILE A 652 22.13 3.63 31.79
CA ILE A 652 21.28 3.72 30.59
C ILE A 652 20.59 5.08 30.64
N ASP A 653 21.09 6.08 29.93
CA ASP A 653 20.55 7.44 29.98
C ASP A 653 19.43 7.62 28.96
N PRO A 654 18.23 8.13 29.34
CA PRO A 654 17.83 8.69 30.64
C PRO A 654 17.00 7.74 31.55
N PHE A 655 17.08 6.42 31.42
CA PHE A 655 16.20 5.46 32.11
C PHE A 655 16.89 4.77 33.30
N GLU A 656 16.42 5.04 34.50
CA GLU A 656 16.78 4.30 35.71
C GLU A 656 15.93 3.03 35.81
N PHE A 657 16.62 1.88 35.84
CA PHE A 657 16.01 0.56 36.02
C PHE A 657 16.28 0.09 37.44
N GLN A 658 15.23 -0.15 38.22
CA GLN A 658 15.32 -0.73 39.56
C GLN A 658 15.87 -2.17 39.51
N ILE A 659 15.43 -2.94 38.51
CA ILE A 659 15.99 -4.26 38.17
C ILE A 659 16.20 -4.31 36.66
N LEU A 660 17.42 -4.59 36.22
CA LEU A 660 17.78 -4.76 34.81
C LEU A 660 17.81 -6.26 34.47
N ASP A 661 16.69 -6.79 33.97
CA ASP A 661 16.58 -8.21 33.60
C ASP A 661 17.35 -8.55 32.32
N LYS A 662 17.42 -7.58 31.39
CA LYS A 662 18.09 -7.77 30.11
C LYS A 662 18.77 -6.50 29.61
N LEU A 663 20.02 -6.68 29.20
CA LEU A 663 20.72 -5.79 28.29
C LEU A 663 21.45 -6.64 27.24
N GLU A 664 21.26 -6.31 25.96
CA GLU A 664 21.90 -6.94 24.81
C GLU A 664 22.21 -5.86 23.76
N ILE A 665 23.48 -5.73 23.36
CA ILE A 665 23.98 -4.78 22.36
C ILE A 665 24.68 -5.60 21.26
N ASP A 666 24.07 -5.67 20.08
CA ASP A 666 24.60 -6.35 18.91
C ASP A 666 25.31 -5.35 17.98
N LYS A 667 26.63 -5.48 17.87
CA LYS A 667 27.48 -4.75 16.92
C LYS A 667 27.96 -5.67 15.80
N SER A 668 27.89 -5.19 14.56
CA SER A 668 28.38 -5.91 13.38
C SER A 668 28.85 -4.93 12.30
N VAL A 669 29.95 -5.25 11.65
CA VAL A 669 30.35 -4.56 10.41
C VAL A 669 29.23 -4.65 9.35
N TYR A 670 29.05 -3.58 8.58
CA TYR A 670 27.97 -3.34 7.61
C TYR A 670 26.53 -3.31 8.12
N ASP A 671 26.30 -3.36 9.43
CA ASP A 671 24.98 -3.27 10.04
C ASP A 671 24.94 -2.12 11.06
N HIS A 672 23.74 -1.76 11.50
CA HIS A 672 23.57 -0.80 12.58
C HIS A 672 23.79 -1.49 13.93
N THR A 673 24.36 -0.79 14.91
CA THR A 673 24.33 -1.28 16.30
C THR A 673 22.87 -1.37 16.75
N ARG A 674 22.47 -2.50 17.33
CA ARG A 674 21.11 -2.70 17.85
C ARG A 674 21.15 -3.05 19.32
N VAL A 675 20.17 -2.56 20.06
CA VAL A 675 20.07 -2.70 21.51
C VAL A 675 18.70 -3.24 21.89
N LYS A 676 18.69 -4.13 22.87
CA LYS A 676 17.49 -4.57 23.58
C LYS A 676 17.70 -4.42 25.08
N ILE A 677 16.78 -3.72 25.73
CA ILE A 677 16.75 -3.51 27.18
C ILE A 677 15.40 -4.00 27.70
N ALA A 678 15.39 -4.67 28.84
CA ALA A 678 14.16 -4.97 29.57
C ALA A 678 14.43 -4.92 31.07
N GLY A 679 13.49 -4.38 31.84
CA GLY A 679 13.60 -4.32 33.29
C GLY A 679 12.45 -3.59 33.97
N MET A 680 12.48 -3.65 35.30
CA MET A 680 11.56 -2.95 36.18
C MET A 680 11.95 -1.49 36.34
N ILE A 681 10.97 -0.60 36.24
CA ILE A 681 11.11 0.86 36.45
C ILE A 681 10.21 1.28 37.63
N SER A 682 10.48 2.44 38.23
CA SER A 682 9.62 2.93 39.31
C SER A 682 8.29 3.48 38.78
N ASP A 683 7.25 3.40 39.60
CA ASP A 683 5.96 4.09 39.41
C ASP A 683 6.12 5.61 39.26
N GLU A 684 7.14 6.17 39.92
CA GLU A 684 7.41 7.61 39.99
C GLU A 684 7.96 8.15 38.66
N ASP A 685 8.85 7.38 38.02
CA ASP A 685 9.49 7.75 36.75
C ASP A 685 8.59 7.54 35.52
N LEU A 686 7.56 6.69 35.63
CA LEU A 686 6.73 6.24 34.51
C LEU A 686 6.24 7.40 33.62
N GLN A 687 5.70 8.46 34.22
CA GLN A 687 5.19 9.61 33.47
C GLN A 687 6.29 10.44 32.79
N GLU A 688 7.50 10.46 33.34
CA GLU A 688 8.64 11.13 32.70
C GLU A 688 9.15 10.29 31.54
N TYR A 689 9.26 8.97 31.70
CA TYR A 689 9.68 8.04 30.66
C TYR A 689 8.68 8.00 29.49
N GLU A 690 7.36 7.98 29.74
CA GLU A 690 6.34 8.14 28.68
C GLU A 690 6.56 9.45 27.89
N ARG A 691 6.69 10.59 28.58
CA ARG A 691 6.93 11.90 27.94
C ARG A 691 8.28 11.97 27.22
N TYR A 692 9.27 11.20 27.64
CA TYR A 692 10.55 11.11 26.96
C TYR A 692 10.44 10.28 25.68
N LEU A 693 9.80 9.11 25.77
CA LEU A 693 9.63 8.15 24.68
C LEU A 693 8.72 8.66 23.56
N ASP A 694 7.79 9.57 23.87
CA ASP A 694 6.92 10.26 22.90
C ASP A 694 7.62 11.37 22.09
N LYS A 695 8.91 11.65 22.33
CA LYS A 695 9.69 12.61 21.52
C LYS A 695 9.92 12.07 20.11
N GLU A 696 10.14 12.97 19.14
CA GLU A 696 10.74 12.59 17.86
C GLU A 696 12.21 12.24 18.12
N ASP A 697 12.63 11.02 17.75
CA ASP A 697 13.97 10.49 17.94
C ASP A 697 14.47 10.50 19.39
N PRO A 698 13.77 9.79 20.32
CA PRO A 698 14.18 9.73 21.71
C PRO A 698 15.55 9.07 21.81
N LYS A 699 16.51 9.83 22.36
CA LYS A 699 17.91 9.45 22.42
C LYS A 699 18.11 8.35 23.47
N LEU A 700 19.08 7.47 23.24
CA LEU A 700 19.51 6.49 24.22
C LEU A 700 21.04 6.44 24.21
N VAL A 701 21.63 6.58 25.40
CA VAL A 701 23.08 6.47 25.59
C VAL A 701 23.33 5.41 26.66
N ILE A 702 24.20 4.44 26.36
CA ILE A 702 24.60 3.42 27.32
C ILE A 702 26.07 3.62 27.63
N THR A 703 26.38 3.79 28.91
CA THR A 703 27.72 3.96 29.45
C THR A 703 28.00 2.87 30.47
N TYR A 704 29.28 2.50 30.58
CA TYR A 704 29.77 1.56 31.57
C TYR A 704 30.83 2.24 32.44
N ASP A 705 30.62 2.21 33.76
CA ASP A 705 31.55 2.79 34.73
C ASP A 705 32.77 1.87 34.89
N ASN A 706 33.71 2.06 33.96
CA ASN A 706 35.13 1.73 34.12
C ASN A 706 35.93 3.03 34.33
N GLN A 707 37.26 2.92 34.41
CA GLN A 707 38.16 4.05 34.70
C GLN A 707 37.97 5.29 33.78
N ASP A 708 37.38 5.11 32.59
CA ASP A 708 37.13 6.17 31.59
C ASP A 708 35.63 6.42 31.28
N ASN A 709 34.67 5.91 32.07
CA ASN A 709 33.22 6.03 31.83
C ASN A 709 32.78 5.68 30.39
N LYS A 710 33.26 4.54 29.89
CA LYS A 710 33.16 4.19 28.47
C LYS A 710 31.73 4.08 27.94
N ILE A 711 31.46 4.79 26.85
CA ILE A 711 30.25 4.63 26.04
C ILE A 711 30.27 3.27 25.33
N LEU A 712 29.14 2.56 25.42
CA LEU A 712 28.88 1.30 24.71
C LEU A 712 28.00 1.51 23.47
N PHE A 713 27.10 2.49 23.51
CA PHE A 713 26.10 2.75 22.48
C PHE A 713 25.58 4.19 22.53
N LYS A 714 25.33 4.77 21.34
CA LYS A 714 24.59 6.02 21.12
C LYS A 714 23.58 5.84 19.99
N GLY A 715 22.31 6.12 20.25
CA GLY A 715 21.28 5.93 19.23
C GLY A 715 19.90 6.50 19.56
N VAL A 716 18.91 6.01 18.82
CA VAL A 716 17.49 6.33 18.94
C VAL A 716 16.69 5.07 19.27
N ILE A 717 15.66 5.21 20.09
CA ILE A 717 14.74 4.12 20.42
C ILE A 717 13.75 3.99 19.25
N GLU A 718 13.71 2.81 18.60
CA GLU A 718 12.79 2.54 17.48
C GLU A 718 11.42 2.09 17.98
N ASN A 719 11.39 1.43 19.14
CA ASN A 719 10.22 0.78 19.69
C ASN A 719 10.34 0.67 21.21
N TYR A 720 9.23 0.84 21.92
CA TYR A 720 9.16 0.64 23.37
C TYR A 720 7.86 -0.07 23.74
N ARG A 721 7.87 -0.71 24.91
CA ARG A 721 6.67 -1.27 25.51
C ARG A 721 6.71 -1.07 27.02
N LEU A 722 5.69 -0.39 27.51
CA LEU A 722 5.36 -0.33 28.93
C LEU A 722 4.28 -1.36 29.21
N ASP A 723 4.55 -2.28 30.14
CA ASP A 723 3.57 -3.21 30.70
C ASP A 723 3.47 -2.99 32.21
N TYR A 724 2.28 -3.23 32.77
CA TYR A 724 2.10 -3.46 34.20
C TYR A 724 1.98 -4.97 34.43
N LYS A 725 2.98 -5.55 35.09
CA LYS A 725 3.07 -6.97 35.49
C LYS A 725 3.12 -6.98 37.05
N PRO A 726 3.25 -8.09 37.78
CA PRO A 726 2.64 -8.33 39.11
C PRO A 726 2.75 -7.20 40.17
N GLN A 727 1.94 -6.14 40.03
CA GLN A 727 1.97 -4.88 40.82
C GLN A 727 3.20 -3.97 40.61
N GLU A 728 3.92 -4.11 39.50
CA GLU A 728 5.15 -3.39 39.17
C GLU A 728 5.15 -2.92 37.70
N TYR A 729 5.77 -1.78 37.40
CA TYR A 729 5.94 -1.28 36.03
C TYR A 729 7.18 -1.82 35.34
N TYR A 730 7.02 -2.18 34.07
CA TYR A 730 8.04 -2.87 33.29
C TYR A 730 8.24 -2.21 31.94
N LEU A 731 9.49 -1.87 31.62
CA LEU A 731 9.88 -1.19 30.38
C LEU A 731 10.77 -2.11 29.53
N GLU A 732 10.30 -2.40 28.31
CA GLU A 732 11.07 -3.04 27.24
C GLU A 732 11.43 -1.98 26.18
N LEU A 733 12.71 -1.85 25.82
CA LEU A 733 13.21 -0.91 24.80
C LEU A 733 13.93 -1.67 23.68
N GLU A 734 13.66 -1.28 22.43
CA GLU A 734 14.49 -1.63 21.27
C GLU A 734 15.05 -0.35 20.64
N ALA A 735 16.37 -0.24 20.54
CA ALA A 735 17.05 0.93 20.01
C ALA A 735 18.08 0.56 18.93
N VAL A 736 18.45 1.54 18.11
CA VAL A 736 19.40 1.42 17.01
C VAL A 736 20.31 2.64 16.98
N SER A 737 21.59 2.47 16.61
CA SER A 737 22.52 3.61 16.59
C SER A 737 22.09 4.67 15.57
N TYR A 738 22.49 5.92 15.78
CA TYR A 738 22.07 7.04 14.92
C TYR A 738 22.39 6.80 13.43
N SER A 739 23.30 5.88 13.09
CA SER A 739 23.51 5.40 11.72
C SER A 739 22.22 5.01 10.95
N VAL A 740 21.11 4.68 11.64
CA VAL A 740 19.79 4.47 11.01
C VAL A 740 19.22 5.73 10.35
N LEU A 741 19.61 6.93 10.80
CA LEU A 741 19.12 8.21 10.25
C LEU A 741 19.52 8.34 8.76
N LEU A 742 20.67 7.79 8.38
CA LEU A 742 21.16 7.70 6.99
C LEU A 742 20.30 6.77 6.10
N GLU A 743 19.34 6.03 6.66
CA GLU A 743 18.37 5.24 5.88
C GLU A 743 17.09 6.02 5.51
N ARG A 744 16.80 7.16 6.18
CA ARG A 744 15.48 7.83 6.16
C ARG A 744 15.12 8.49 4.84
N LYS A 745 16.11 9.05 4.14
CA LYS A 745 15.92 9.77 2.86
C LYS A 745 16.43 8.90 1.71
N TRP A 746 15.65 8.80 0.63
CA TRP A 746 16.13 8.21 -0.63
C TRP A 746 16.62 9.35 -1.52
N LYS A 747 17.89 9.27 -1.94
CA LYS A 747 18.53 10.27 -2.79
C LYS A 747 18.60 9.79 -4.25
N ASN A 748 18.68 10.75 -5.17
CA ASN A 748 18.99 10.50 -6.57
C ASN A 748 20.10 11.46 -7.02
N ARG A 749 21.32 10.95 -7.15
CA ARG A 749 22.53 11.72 -7.50
C ARG A 749 23.36 10.96 -8.53
N ILE A 750 24.04 11.67 -9.43
CA ILE A 750 24.99 11.07 -10.36
C ILE A 750 26.36 11.72 -10.26
N TYR A 751 27.38 10.87 -10.17
CA TYR A 751 28.78 11.26 -10.20
C TYR A 751 29.34 10.82 -11.55
N GLN A 752 29.41 11.75 -12.50
CA GLN A 752 29.85 11.51 -13.88
C GLN A 752 31.17 12.21 -14.26
N ASN A 753 31.72 13.03 -13.37
CA ASN A 753 32.98 13.73 -13.59
C ASN A 753 34.17 12.82 -13.27
N PHE A 754 34.97 12.48 -14.27
CA PHE A 754 36.21 11.74 -14.06
C PHE A 754 37.13 12.44 -13.07
N GLY A 755 37.65 11.67 -12.11
CA GLY A 755 38.54 12.14 -11.05
C GLY A 755 37.84 12.47 -9.74
N THR A 756 36.49 12.53 -9.68
CA THR A 756 35.78 12.78 -8.42
C THR A 756 36.17 11.77 -7.35
N THR A 757 36.62 12.28 -6.19
CA THR A 757 37.25 11.49 -5.12
C THR A 757 36.23 10.96 -4.12
N TYR A 758 36.64 10.07 -3.21
CA TYR A 758 35.77 9.65 -2.11
C TYR A 758 35.57 10.78 -1.10
N GLY A 759 36.59 11.58 -0.80
CA GLY A 759 36.50 12.74 0.09
C GLY A 759 35.51 13.79 -0.42
N GLU A 760 35.55 14.14 -1.72
CA GLU A 760 34.55 15.02 -2.35
C GLU A 760 33.12 14.50 -2.14
N VAL A 761 32.91 13.18 -2.25
CA VAL A 761 31.60 12.55 -2.06
C VAL A 761 31.22 12.49 -0.58
N PHE A 762 32.14 12.21 0.34
CA PHE A 762 31.87 12.19 1.77
C PHE A 762 31.51 13.57 2.30
N ASN A 763 32.21 14.62 1.87
CA ASN A 763 31.84 16.01 2.17
C ASN A 763 30.40 16.30 1.75
N LYS A 764 30.03 15.95 0.52
CA LYS A 764 28.66 16.10 0.01
C LYS A 764 27.61 15.29 0.79
N LEU A 765 27.98 14.12 1.32
CA LEU A 765 27.11 13.32 2.20
C LEU A 765 27.00 13.91 3.61
N MET A 766 28.06 14.53 4.14
CA MET A 766 28.10 15.19 5.45
C MET A 766 27.36 16.53 5.44
N ASP A 767 27.43 17.30 4.36
CA ASP A 767 26.65 18.54 4.16
C ASP A 767 25.14 18.26 4.27
N ASP A 768 24.69 17.14 3.70
CA ASP A 768 23.31 16.67 3.78
C ASP A 768 22.95 16.02 5.13
N ASN A 769 23.95 15.65 5.95
CA ASN A 769 23.81 14.92 7.21
C ASN A 769 24.80 15.43 8.29
N PRO A 770 24.68 16.68 8.78
CA PRO A 770 25.71 17.35 9.58
C PRO A 770 25.98 16.76 10.98
N LEU A 771 25.18 15.78 11.40
CA LEU A 771 25.39 14.98 12.63
C LEU A 771 26.32 13.78 12.41
N PHE A 772 26.78 13.54 11.18
CA PHE A 772 27.64 12.41 10.82
C PHE A 772 28.99 12.91 10.34
N HIS A 773 30.03 12.25 10.82
CA HIS A 773 31.36 12.32 10.25
C HIS A 773 31.62 11.03 9.47
N ILE A 774 31.89 11.14 8.17
CA ILE A 774 32.11 10.01 7.28
C ILE A 774 33.55 10.10 6.79
N THR A 775 34.35 9.08 7.08
CA THR A 775 35.79 9.10 6.79
C THR A 775 36.34 7.70 6.56
N PHE A 776 37.45 7.57 5.85
CA PHE A 776 38.25 6.33 5.90
C PHE A 776 39.05 6.25 7.20
N ALA A 777 39.50 5.05 7.56
CA ALA A 777 40.48 4.87 8.63
C ALA A 777 41.93 5.11 8.19
N ASP A 778 42.15 5.11 6.88
CA ASP A 778 43.35 5.56 6.20
C ASP A 778 42.96 6.74 5.30
N ASP A 779 43.22 7.95 5.79
CA ASP A 779 42.85 9.22 5.15
C ASP A 779 43.38 9.32 3.71
N SER A 780 44.48 8.61 3.36
CA SER A 780 45.03 8.59 2.01
C SER A 780 44.08 8.00 0.96
N LEU A 781 43.09 7.21 1.40
CA LEU A 781 42.05 6.65 0.54
C LEU A 781 40.99 7.69 0.13
N GLU A 782 40.84 8.81 0.85
CA GLU A 782 39.85 9.85 0.50
C GLU A 782 40.17 10.53 -0.83
N GLU A 783 41.46 10.71 -1.15
CA GLU A 783 41.96 11.22 -2.43
C GLU A 783 41.82 10.23 -3.60
N THR A 784 41.42 8.99 -3.34
CA THR A 784 41.19 8.00 -4.41
C THR A 784 39.99 8.41 -5.26
N SER A 785 40.11 8.38 -6.59
CA SER A 785 38.97 8.68 -7.48
C SER A 785 37.90 7.57 -7.43
N LEU A 786 36.71 7.90 -6.91
CA LEU A 786 35.50 7.08 -7.05
C LEU A 786 35.13 6.97 -8.53
N VAL A 787 35.05 8.10 -9.25
CA VAL A 787 34.74 8.13 -10.68
C VAL A 787 36.03 7.95 -11.48
N SER A 788 36.22 6.74 -11.98
CA SER A 788 37.49 6.23 -12.51
C SER A 788 37.28 5.39 -13.78
N LYS A 789 38.35 4.93 -14.45
CA LYS A 789 38.23 4.05 -15.63
C LYS A 789 37.41 2.77 -15.37
N ASN A 790 37.42 2.27 -14.13
CA ASN A 790 36.65 1.08 -13.72
C ASN A 790 35.19 1.38 -13.41
N TYR A 791 34.93 2.58 -12.88
CA TYR A 791 33.62 3.10 -12.49
C TYR A 791 33.43 4.50 -13.10
N PRO A 792 33.26 4.61 -14.43
CA PRO A 792 33.27 5.89 -15.13
C PRO A 792 31.96 6.68 -14.95
N LEU A 793 30.98 6.08 -14.26
CA LEU A 793 29.70 6.64 -13.91
C LEU A 793 29.23 5.96 -12.62
N VAL A 794 28.91 6.73 -11.59
CA VAL A 794 28.36 6.20 -10.33
C VAL A 794 27.02 6.88 -10.05
N LEU A 795 25.95 6.09 -10.03
CA LEU A 795 24.59 6.58 -9.83
C LEU A 795 24.06 6.13 -8.48
N GLN A 796 23.70 7.05 -7.60
CA GLN A 796 22.84 6.81 -6.43
C GLN A 796 21.39 6.97 -6.93
N TYR A 797 20.61 5.90 -7.01
CA TYR A 797 19.22 5.95 -7.54
C TYR A 797 18.26 5.20 -6.63
N LYS A 798 17.33 5.95 -6.01
CA LYS A 798 16.41 5.47 -4.98
C LYS A 798 17.13 4.59 -3.94
N GLU A 799 18.30 5.08 -3.52
CA GLU A 799 19.24 4.46 -2.59
C GLU A 799 19.47 5.46 -1.47
N ASN A 800 19.36 4.99 -0.22
CA ASN A 800 19.68 5.80 0.95
C ASN A 800 21.20 5.92 1.11
N GLU A 801 21.66 6.77 2.03
CA GLU A 801 23.08 7.11 2.11
C GLU A 801 23.89 6.00 2.78
N TRP A 802 23.27 5.25 3.70
CA TRP A 802 23.84 4.04 4.26
C TRP A 802 24.10 2.93 3.22
N ASP A 803 23.13 2.57 2.38
CA ASP A 803 23.31 1.59 1.30
C ASP A 803 24.32 2.08 0.25
N PHE A 804 24.33 3.39 -0.03
CA PHE A 804 25.30 4.01 -0.94
C PHE A 804 26.74 3.89 -0.39
N LEU A 805 26.97 4.24 0.87
CA LEU A 805 28.26 4.10 1.57
C LEU A 805 28.75 2.64 1.54
N LYS A 806 27.91 1.68 1.96
CA LYS A 806 28.23 0.24 1.89
C LYS A 806 28.57 -0.22 0.47
N ARG A 807 27.97 0.40 -0.56
CA ARG A 807 28.25 0.09 -1.96
C ARG A 807 29.59 0.65 -2.42
N ILE A 808 29.87 1.93 -2.20
CA ILE A 808 31.12 2.55 -2.66
C ILE A 808 32.33 2.05 -1.86
N ALA A 809 32.20 1.81 -0.55
CA ALA A 809 33.24 1.16 0.27
C ALA A 809 33.69 -0.20 -0.31
N SER A 810 32.72 -0.99 -0.81
CA SER A 810 33.00 -2.29 -1.42
C SER A 810 33.77 -2.23 -2.75
N TYR A 811 33.97 -1.04 -3.33
CA TYR A 811 34.81 -0.89 -4.52
C TYR A 811 36.32 -0.86 -4.17
N LEU A 812 36.67 -0.46 -2.95
CA LEU A 812 38.04 -0.44 -2.39
C LEU A 812 38.32 -1.57 -1.38
N ASN A 813 37.47 -2.59 -1.32
CA ASN A 813 37.53 -3.68 -0.33
C ASN A 813 37.38 -3.23 1.15
N GLN A 814 36.80 -2.05 1.40
CA GLN A 814 36.71 -1.49 2.75
C GLN A 814 35.44 -1.93 3.49
N LEU A 815 35.58 -2.22 4.79
CA LEU A 815 34.45 -2.41 5.70
C LEU A 815 33.72 -1.09 5.95
N VAL A 816 32.46 -1.17 6.40
CA VAL A 816 31.74 -0.02 6.97
C VAL A 816 31.43 -0.33 8.42
N ILE A 817 31.80 0.58 9.30
CA ILE A 817 31.71 0.45 10.76
C ILE A 817 30.97 1.68 11.29
N VAL A 818 30.06 1.45 12.25
CA VAL A 818 29.49 2.53 13.05
C VAL A 818 30.35 2.65 14.30
N ASP A 819 31.07 3.76 14.44
CA ASP A 819 31.81 4.08 15.67
C ASP A 819 30.94 4.99 16.53
N ASP A 820 30.20 4.35 17.44
CA ASP A 820 29.29 4.97 18.40
C ASP A 820 29.89 5.08 19.82
N THR A 821 31.24 5.00 19.95
CA THR A 821 31.94 4.92 21.26
C THR A 821 33.10 5.88 21.48
N LYS A 822 33.41 6.75 20.51
CA LYS A 822 34.69 7.47 20.44
C LYS A 822 34.82 8.68 21.38
N ASP A 823 33.74 9.41 21.59
CA ASP A 823 33.68 10.67 22.36
C ASP A 823 32.27 10.92 22.93
N ASP A 824 32.10 11.95 23.74
CA ASP A 824 30.80 12.40 24.27
C ASP A 824 30.02 13.36 23.32
N GLU A 825 30.55 13.69 22.14
CA GLU A 825 29.91 14.64 21.23
C GLU A 825 28.63 14.07 20.58
N GLU A 826 27.80 14.95 19.99
CA GLU A 826 26.59 14.52 19.27
C GLU A 826 26.86 13.93 17.88
N LYS A 827 28.12 13.92 17.42
CA LYS A 827 28.51 13.45 16.09
C LYS A 827 28.79 11.95 16.09
N ILE A 828 28.20 11.22 15.15
CA ILE A 828 28.50 9.80 14.93
C ILE A 828 29.51 9.65 13.80
N THR A 829 30.56 8.85 14.05
CA THR A 829 31.54 8.52 13.01
C THR A 829 31.09 7.25 12.26
N ILE A 830 30.97 7.35 10.94
CA ILE A 830 30.86 6.20 10.03
C ILE A 830 32.25 5.97 9.44
N LEU A 831 32.94 4.98 9.99
CA LEU A 831 34.32 4.66 9.62
C LEU A 831 34.33 3.63 8.49
N LEU A 832 35.10 3.91 7.44
CA LEU A 832 35.37 2.95 6.37
C LEU A 832 36.77 2.35 6.55
N GLY A 833 36.83 1.03 6.73
CA GLY A 833 38.06 0.30 7.10
C GLY A 833 38.12 -0.08 8.57
N PHE A 834 39.33 -0.33 9.09
CA PHE A 834 39.60 -0.81 10.45
C PHE A 834 40.25 0.27 11.30
N HIS A 835 40.03 0.25 12.62
CA HIS A 835 40.68 1.23 13.49
C HIS A 835 42.20 1.06 13.50
N THR A 836 42.92 2.14 13.22
CA THR A 836 44.39 2.25 13.23
C THR A 836 45.01 2.34 14.64
N GLY A 837 44.23 2.01 15.68
CA GLY A 837 44.66 2.04 17.07
C GLY A 837 45.68 0.95 17.42
N LYS A 838 46.41 1.15 18.52
CA LYS A 838 47.35 0.14 19.05
C LYS A 838 46.62 -1.18 19.31
N VAL A 839 47.20 -2.28 18.82
CA VAL A 839 46.75 -3.66 19.08
C VAL A 839 46.86 -3.96 20.57
N LYS A 840 45.88 -4.68 21.12
CA LYS A 840 45.80 -5.00 22.55
C LYS A 840 45.51 -6.48 22.78
N ASP A 841 45.95 -7.01 23.91
CA ASP A 841 45.75 -8.42 24.25
C ASP A 841 44.29 -8.69 24.65
N LEU A 842 43.62 -9.59 23.93
CA LEU A 842 42.24 -9.98 24.24
C LEU A 842 42.12 -10.73 25.58
N ASN A 843 43.23 -11.33 26.03
CA ASN A 843 43.30 -12.15 27.24
C ASN A 843 42.29 -13.30 27.29
N ASN A 844 41.92 -13.85 26.12
CA ASN A 844 41.13 -15.08 26.04
C ASN A 844 41.93 -16.29 26.56
N ILE A 845 41.21 -17.31 27.03
CA ILE A 845 41.80 -18.54 27.59
C ILE A 845 42.44 -19.37 26.45
N ALA A 846 41.62 -19.94 25.58
CA ALA A 846 42.04 -20.64 24.37
C ALA A 846 41.18 -20.19 23.19
N GLY A 847 41.63 -20.51 21.97
CA GLY A 847 41.00 -20.03 20.75
C GLY A 847 40.81 -21.10 19.69
N ILE A 848 39.60 -21.18 19.11
CA ILE A 848 39.27 -22.16 18.07
C ILE A 848 38.94 -21.41 16.78
N GLN A 849 39.70 -21.69 15.73
CA GLN A 849 39.35 -21.31 14.37
C GLN A 849 38.14 -22.14 13.90
N ARG A 850 37.13 -21.48 13.37
CA ARG A 850 35.92 -22.07 12.80
C ARG A 850 35.77 -21.65 11.35
N MET A 851 34.95 -22.37 10.60
CA MET A 851 34.66 -22.07 9.20
C MET A 851 33.18 -21.76 9.03
N LYS A 852 32.85 -20.71 8.26
CA LYS A 852 31.46 -20.34 7.98
C LYS A 852 31.18 -20.31 6.49
N SER A 853 30.30 -21.21 6.04
CA SER A 853 29.77 -21.19 4.68
C SER A 853 28.67 -20.13 4.52
N ILE A 854 28.82 -19.26 3.52
CA ILE A 854 27.76 -18.35 3.07
C ILE A 854 26.98 -19.06 1.96
N LYS A 855 25.78 -19.55 2.30
CA LYS A 855 24.89 -20.35 1.42
C LYS A 855 24.54 -19.73 0.06
N GLU A 856 24.79 -18.45 -0.14
CA GLU A 856 24.47 -17.76 -1.40
C GLU A 856 25.55 -17.94 -2.49
N ARG A 857 26.78 -18.35 -2.15
CA ARG A 857 27.93 -18.35 -3.10
C ARG A 857 29.01 -19.42 -2.89
N ASP A 858 28.76 -20.47 -2.10
CA ASP A 858 29.74 -21.52 -1.77
C ASP A 858 31.10 -21.01 -1.25
N HIS A 859 31.10 -19.81 -0.65
CA HIS A 859 32.28 -19.21 -0.07
C HIS A 859 32.36 -19.58 1.42
N ILE A 860 33.46 -20.20 1.81
CA ILE A 860 33.76 -20.56 3.19
C ILE A 860 34.90 -19.66 3.66
N TYR A 861 34.64 -18.79 4.62
CA TYR A 861 35.69 -18.00 5.26
C TYR A 861 36.02 -18.56 6.66
N PRO A 862 37.30 -18.59 7.04
CA PRO A 862 37.71 -18.82 8.41
C PRO A 862 37.30 -17.62 9.30
N PHE A 863 36.99 -17.91 10.55
CA PHE A 863 36.75 -16.91 11.58
C PHE A 863 37.00 -17.53 12.96
N TYR A 864 37.36 -16.70 13.93
CA TYR A 864 37.60 -17.09 15.30
C TYR A 864 36.46 -16.60 16.18
N GLN A 865 36.21 -17.30 17.29
CA GLN A 865 35.19 -16.90 18.26
C GLN A 865 35.74 -16.93 19.67
N THR A 866 35.29 -15.98 20.50
CA THR A 866 35.29 -16.13 21.95
C THR A 866 33.88 -15.89 22.45
N HIS A 867 33.45 -16.71 23.42
CA HIS A 867 32.14 -16.64 24.05
C HIS A 867 32.34 -16.42 25.55
N TYR A 868 31.40 -15.74 26.20
CA TYR A 868 31.46 -15.43 27.63
C TYR A 868 32.75 -14.68 28.03
N HIS A 869 33.32 -13.86 27.13
CA HIS A 869 34.46 -13.00 27.49
C HIS A 869 33.99 -11.96 28.49
N ALA A 870 34.49 -12.03 29.72
CA ALA A 870 33.93 -11.30 30.85
C ALA A 870 34.77 -10.06 31.19
N HIS A 871 34.17 -8.87 31.08
CA HIS A 871 34.85 -7.57 31.22
C HIS A 871 35.21 -7.20 32.67
N PHE A 872 35.21 -8.15 33.61
CA PHE A 872 35.73 -7.96 34.98
C PHE A 872 37.23 -8.28 35.10
N ARG A 873 37.83 -8.92 34.08
CA ARG A 873 39.25 -9.30 34.04
C ARG A 873 40.09 -8.53 33.02
N SER A 874 39.45 -7.86 32.07
CA SER A 874 40.10 -6.92 31.16
C SER A 874 39.78 -5.51 31.61
N ASP A 875 40.78 -4.64 31.67
CA ASP A 875 40.57 -3.20 31.93
C ASP A 875 39.79 -2.51 30.80
N GLU A 876 39.60 -3.21 29.68
CA GLU A 876 39.00 -2.70 28.45
C GLU A 876 37.85 -3.56 27.93
N ILE A 877 36.85 -2.86 27.41
CA ILE A 877 35.76 -3.40 26.59
C ILE A 877 36.15 -3.28 25.13
N PHE A 878 36.18 -4.40 24.40
CA PHE A 878 36.54 -4.42 22.98
C PHE A 878 35.40 -3.97 22.08
N ASP A 879 35.73 -3.46 20.88
CA ASP A 879 34.72 -3.02 19.90
C ASP A 879 35.06 -3.49 18.48
N ILE A 880 34.08 -3.47 17.59
CA ILE A 880 34.23 -3.86 16.18
C ILE A 880 35.25 -2.96 15.46
N GLY A 881 35.92 -3.51 14.46
CA GLY A 881 36.99 -2.84 13.70
C GLY A 881 38.34 -2.75 14.40
N LYS A 882 38.44 -3.10 15.70
CA LYS A 882 39.71 -3.04 16.44
C LYS A 882 40.50 -4.34 16.28
N LYS A 883 41.83 -4.19 16.20
CA LYS A 883 42.81 -5.27 16.16
C LYS A 883 43.15 -5.72 17.58
N VAL A 884 43.18 -7.03 17.81
CA VAL A 884 43.53 -7.63 19.10
C VAL A 884 44.46 -8.84 18.92
N ASN A 885 45.35 -9.05 19.88
CA ASN A 885 46.11 -10.29 19.98
C ASN A 885 45.21 -11.37 20.59
N TYR A 886 44.87 -12.36 19.78
CA TYR A 886 44.01 -13.49 20.12
C TYR A 886 44.86 -14.73 20.42
N ARG A 887 44.76 -15.27 21.64
CA ARG A 887 45.50 -16.47 22.05
C ARG A 887 44.91 -17.71 21.38
N LEU A 888 45.75 -18.46 20.67
CA LEU A 888 45.38 -19.74 20.06
C LEU A 888 45.40 -20.85 21.11
N ASP A 889 46.51 -20.98 21.85
CA ASP A 889 46.77 -22.06 22.79
C ASP A 889 47.13 -21.54 24.20
N ASN A 890 46.68 -22.25 25.23
CA ASN A 890 47.00 -21.97 26.64
C ASN A 890 48.46 -22.30 26.99
N GLU A 891 49.02 -23.36 26.40
CA GLU A 891 50.34 -23.91 26.80
C GLU A 891 51.48 -23.11 26.16
N THR A 892 51.42 -22.87 24.85
CA THR A 892 52.44 -22.10 24.11
C THR A 892 52.30 -20.59 24.31
N LYS A 893 51.11 -20.12 24.73
CA LYS A 893 50.69 -18.71 24.76
C LYS A 893 50.79 -17.99 23.41
N GLU A 894 50.83 -18.74 22.30
CA GLU A 894 50.88 -18.17 20.95
C GLU A 894 49.65 -17.30 20.66
N THR A 895 49.90 -16.10 20.12
CA THR A 895 48.86 -15.11 19.77
C THR A 895 48.92 -14.76 18.29
N VAL A 896 47.75 -14.60 17.68
CA VAL A 896 47.58 -14.07 16.32
C VAL A 896 46.81 -12.75 16.37
N GLU A 897 47.21 -11.78 15.55
CA GLU A 897 46.47 -10.52 15.41
C GLU A 897 45.18 -10.76 14.61
N LEU A 898 44.02 -10.41 15.19
CA LEU A 898 42.72 -10.54 14.54
C LEU A 898 41.90 -9.24 14.69
N ILE A 899 41.03 -9.00 13.72
CA ILE A 899 40.08 -7.89 13.69
C ILE A 899 38.71 -8.37 14.17
N ILE A 900 38.12 -7.65 15.12
CA ILE A 900 36.76 -7.93 15.60
C ILE A 900 35.74 -7.45 14.56
N ILE A 901 34.93 -8.37 14.01
CA ILE A 901 33.90 -8.05 13.00
C ILE A 901 32.47 -8.10 13.56
N LYS A 902 32.27 -8.74 14.72
CA LYS A 902 31.03 -8.74 15.49
C LYS A 902 31.34 -8.76 16.98
N ASN A 903 30.54 -8.03 17.75
CA ASN A 903 30.53 -8.08 19.21
C ASN A 903 29.08 -8.07 19.68
N ARG A 904 28.65 -9.12 20.38
CA ARG A 904 27.39 -9.14 21.13
C ARG A 904 27.73 -8.95 22.59
N ILE A 905 27.46 -7.75 23.11
CA ILE A 905 27.66 -7.38 24.51
C ILE A 905 26.36 -7.66 25.26
N TYR A 906 26.39 -8.36 26.39
CA TYR A 906 25.20 -8.70 27.16
C TYR A 906 25.48 -8.79 28.66
N MET A 907 24.43 -8.71 29.46
CA MET A 907 24.50 -8.92 30.91
C MET A 907 24.11 -10.36 31.27
N GLU A 908 24.90 -11.02 32.11
CA GLU A 908 24.63 -12.36 32.62
C GLU A 908 25.32 -12.55 33.99
N ASP A 909 24.58 -13.04 34.99
CA ASP A 909 25.00 -13.15 36.40
C ASP A 909 25.56 -11.83 36.99
N SER A 910 24.94 -10.70 36.65
CA SER A 910 25.41 -9.34 36.96
C SER A 910 26.76 -8.92 36.33
N ILE A 911 27.31 -9.71 35.40
CA ILE A 911 28.57 -9.44 34.72
C ILE A 911 28.32 -9.05 33.26
N LEU A 912 28.96 -7.97 32.80
CA LEU A 912 29.00 -7.61 31.38
C LEU A 912 29.92 -8.59 30.63
N ARG A 913 29.37 -9.29 29.64
CA ARG A 913 30.06 -10.28 28.81
C ARG A 913 30.01 -9.89 27.34
N SER A 914 30.99 -10.35 26.56
CA SER A 914 31.03 -10.25 25.10
C SER A 914 31.17 -11.61 24.45
N ASP A 915 30.38 -11.81 23.40
CA ASP A 915 30.60 -12.84 22.39
C ASP A 915 31.18 -12.17 21.13
N LEU A 916 32.46 -12.44 20.83
CA LEU A 916 33.17 -11.83 19.71
C LEU A 916 33.28 -12.81 18.53
N SER A 917 33.18 -12.28 17.32
CA SER A 917 33.65 -12.96 16.10
C SER A 917 34.78 -12.14 15.48
N LEU A 918 35.90 -12.80 15.20
CA LEU A 918 37.12 -12.17 14.69
C LEU A 918 37.62 -12.86 13.42
N VAL A 919 38.40 -12.17 12.60
CA VAL A 919 39.02 -12.68 11.36
C VAL A 919 40.42 -12.11 11.20
N LYS A 920 41.30 -12.75 10.43
CA LYS A 920 42.56 -12.10 10.03
C LYS A 920 42.28 -11.03 8.96
N GLU A 921 43.15 -10.03 8.85
CA GLU A 921 42.96 -8.92 7.90
C GLU A 921 43.06 -9.41 6.44
N GLU A 922 44.01 -10.27 6.15
CA GLU A 922 44.23 -10.87 4.83
C GLU A 922 43.11 -11.85 4.40
N GLU A 923 42.23 -12.26 5.32
CA GLU A 923 41.08 -13.13 5.07
C GLU A 923 39.80 -12.34 4.70
N ILE A 924 39.87 -11.00 4.63
CA ILE A 924 38.70 -10.12 4.37
C ILE A 924 38.53 -9.84 2.87
N ASP A 925 37.69 -10.64 2.20
CA ASP A 925 37.18 -10.38 0.85
C ASP A 925 35.78 -9.75 0.88
N VAL A 926 35.71 -8.45 0.61
CA VAL A 926 34.46 -7.71 0.50
C VAL A 926 33.85 -7.88 -0.88
N MET A 927 32.78 -8.68 -0.93
CA MET A 927 31.95 -8.80 -2.12
C MET A 927 31.41 -7.44 -2.58
N LYS A 928 31.83 -7.00 -3.77
CA LYS A 928 31.34 -5.80 -4.46
C LYS A 928 29.81 -5.74 -4.45
N ARG A 929 29.25 -4.84 -3.64
CA ARG A 929 27.81 -4.69 -3.44
C ARG A 929 27.16 -4.04 -4.66
N ARG A 930 25.86 -4.26 -4.80
CA ARG A 930 25.02 -3.72 -5.89
C ARG A 930 23.83 -2.99 -5.27
N ARG A 931 23.39 -1.90 -5.90
CA ARG A 931 22.14 -1.20 -5.58
C ARG A 931 20.99 -2.20 -5.43
N LYS A 932 20.20 -2.08 -4.36
CA LYS A 932 18.98 -2.88 -4.14
C LYS A 932 17.94 -2.65 -5.25
N ARG A 933 17.83 -1.40 -5.75
CA ARG A 933 16.92 -1.02 -6.84
C ARG A 933 17.56 -1.22 -8.21
N LEU A 934 16.85 -1.89 -9.12
CA LEU A 934 17.32 -2.14 -10.48
C LEU A 934 17.20 -0.90 -11.37
N ILE A 935 18.29 -0.57 -12.07
CA ILE A 935 18.33 0.48 -13.10
C ILE A 935 18.21 -0.06 -14.53
N LYS A 936 18.43 -1.37 -14.74
CA LYS A 936 18.34 -1.99 -16.07
C LYS A 936 16.96 -1.73 -16.68
N GLY A 937 16.92 -1.11 -17.86
CA GLY A 937 15.69 -0.79 -18.58
C GLY A 937 15.07 0.56 -18.22
N LYS A 938 15.72 1.38 -17.38
CA LYS A 938 15.30 2.76 -17.10
C LYS A 938 16.00 3.75 -18.00
N SER A 939 15.35 4.89 -18.22
CA SER A 939 15.97 6.12 -18.72
C SER A 939 15.95 7.21 -17.65
N LEU A 940 16.81 8.21 -17.80
CA LEU A 940 16.75 9.51 -17.11
C LEU A 940 16.92 10.60 -18.17
N ARG A 941 16.20 11.73 -18.04
CA ARG A 941 16.35 12.85 -18.98
C ARG A 941 17.64 13.62 -18.69
N ALA A 942 18.34 13.97 -19.76
CA ALA A 942 19.51 14.82 -19.71
C ALA A 942 19.57 15.73 -20.95
N GLU A 943 20.07 16.95 -20.79
CA GLU A 943 20.27 17.89 -21.89
C GLU A 943 21.64 17.65 -22.54
N VAL A 944 21.68 17.57 -23.87
CA VAL A 944 22.92 17.39 -24.64
C VAL A 944 23.72 18.68 -24.65
N LYS A 945 24.83 18.71 -23.91
CA LYS A 945 25.74 19.87 -23.87
C LYS A 945 26.82 19.83 -24.95
N LYS A 946 27.18 18.63 -25.43
CA LYS A 946 28.17 18.47 -26.51
C LYS A 946 28.02 17.12 -27.22
N VAL A 947 28.19 17.13 -28.54
CA VAL A 947 28.32 15.93 -29.37
C VAL A 947 29.74 15.85 -29.93
N ASN A 948 30.31 14.65 -29.95
CA ASN A 948 31.70 14.39 -30.34
C ASN A 948 31.79 13.55 -31.63
N GLN A 949 32.93 13.64 -32.32
CA GLN A 949 33.19 12.91 -33.58
C GLN A 949 33.22 11.38 -33.41
N ASP A 950 33.38 10.87 -32.19
CA ASP A 950 33.39 9.45 -31.83
C ASP A 950 31.97 8.86 -31.60
N TYR A 951 30.92 9.57 -32.03
CA TYR A 951 29.51 9.24 -31.80
C TYR A 951 29.14 9.11 -30.30
N THR A 952 29.71 9.99 -29.47
CA THR A 952 29.34 10.16 -28.07
C THR A 952 28.78 11.54 -27.78
N ALA A 953 27.93 11.64 -26.75
CA ALA A 953 27.42 12.89 -26.21
C ALA A 953 27.85 13.09 -24.74
N GLN A 954 28.14 14.33 -24.35
CA GLN A 954 28.19 14.77 -22.96
C GLN A 954 26.86 15.43 -22.62
N VAL A 955 26.32 15.12 -21.44
CA VAL A 955 24.97 15.54 -21.03
C VAL A 955 24.94 15.98 -19.57
N GLU A 956 24.04 16.89 -19.25
CA GLU A 956 23.71 17.33 -17.89
C GLU A 956 22.33 16.78 -17.52
N PHE A 957 22.20 16.08 -16.40
CA PHE A 957 20.94 15.44 -16.01
C PHE A 957 19.96 16.45 -15.40
N LEU A 958 18.68 16.35 -15.81
CA LEU A 958 17.64 17.31 -15.43
C LEU A 958 16.82 16.86 -14.20
N ASP A 959 16.64 15.55 -14.05
CA ASP A 959 15.73 14.95 -13.06
C ASP A 959 16.42 14.53 -11.74
N ILE A 960 17.74 14.68 -11.64
CA ILE A 960 18.57 14.21 -10.54
C ILE A 960 19.73 15.17 -10.27
N GLU A 961 20.31 15.10 -9.08
CA GLU A 961 21.45 15.93 -8.69
C GLU A 961 22.72 15.55 -9.48
N ASP A 962 23.31 16.51 -10.18
CA ASP A 962 24.44 16.33 -11.11
C ASP A 962 25.33 17.58 -11.09
N ASP A 963 26.59 17.44 -10.67
CA ASP A 963 27.55 18.55 -10.61
C ASP A 963 28.32 18.69 -11.94
N TYR A 964 27.61 18.71 -13.07
CA TYR A 964 28.17 18.55 -14.42
C TYR A 964 29.40 19.46 -14.69
N ASN A 965 30.53 18.86 -15.10
CA ASN A 965 31.71 19.60 -15.53
C ASN A 965 32.12 19.24 -16.97
N PRO A 966 32.11 20.18 -17.94
CA PRO A 966 32.30 19.86 -19.36
C PRO A 966 33.67 19.26 -19.70
N LEU A 967 34.71 19.49 -18.89
CA LEU A 967 36.05 18.91 -19.10
C LEU A 967 36.18 17.50 -18.53
N LYS A 968 35.41 17.16 -17.50
CA LYS A 968 35.49 15.88 -16.77
C LYS A 968 34.32 14.93 -17.05
N ALA A 969 33.19 15.41 -17.56
CA ALA A 969 31.95 14.64 -17.68
C ALA A 969 32.08 13.42 -18.61
N PHE A 970 31.46 12.32 -18.20
CA PHE A 970 31.37 11.07 -18.93
C PHE A 970 30.76 11.26 -20.34
N ARG A 971 31.23 10.45 -21.29
CA ARG A 971 30.77 10.46 -22.68
C ARG A 971 29.87 9.26 -22.94
N PHE A 972 28.58 9.54 -23.09
CA PHE A 972 27.56 8.52 -23.36
C PHE A 972 27.58 8.15 -24.85
N PRO A 973 27.76 6.87 -25.21
CA PRO A 973 27.61 6.45 -26.60
C PRO A 973 26.18 6.69 -27.10
N ILE A 974 26.06 7.18 -28.33
CA ILE A 974 24.75 7.39 -28.99
C ILE A 974 24.29 6.06 -29.59
N ASP A 975 23.06 5.66 -29.30
CA ASP A 975 22.50 4.42 -29.84
C ASP A 975 22.12 4.53 -31.31
N LYS A 976 22.36 3.42 -32.04
CA LYS A 976 22.04 3.30 -33.46
C LYS A 976 20.65 2.73 -33.63
N PHE A 977 19.84 3.32 -34.49
CA PHE A 977 18.52 2.78 -34.86
C PHE A 977 18.64 1.53 -35.75
N TYR A 978 19.71 1.44 -36.54
CA TYR A 978 20.05 0.30 -37.39
C TYR A 978 21.58 0.27 -37.62
N THR A 979 22.13 -0.82 -38.15
CA THR A 979 23.60 -1.08 -38.25
C THR A 979 24.42 0.12 -38.73
N ASN A 980 23.92 0.84 -39.74
CA ASN A 980 24.56 2.02 -40.36
C ASN A 980 23.71 3.30 -40.27
N ALA A 981 22.68 3.34 -39.43
CA ALA A 981 21.81 4.51 -39.28
C ALA A 981 22.14 5.27 -37.99
N TYR A 982 22.83 6.41 -38.15
CA TYR A 982 23.22 7.30 -37.07
C TYR A 982 22.43 8.60 -37.15
N PHE A 983 21.66 8.89 -36.12
CA PHE A 983 21.02 10.19 -35.90
C PHE A 983 21.56 10.72 -34.57
N ALA A 984 22.49 11.66 -34.64
CA ALA A 984 22.99 12.33 -33.45
C ALA A 984 21.96 13.39 -33.00
N PRO A 985 21.72 13.55 -31.69
CA PRO A 985 20.92 14.66 -31.18
C PRO A 985 21.66 15.99 -31.39
N GLU A 986 20.94 17.11 -31.31
CA GLU A 986 21.54 18.44 -31.36
C GLU A 986 21.95 18.92 -29.96
N VAL A 987 22.81 19.94 -29.88
CA VAL A 987 23.16 20.58 -28.60
C VAL A 987 21.94 21.38 -28.11
N GLY A 988 21.53 21.15 -26.86
CA GLY A 988 20.28 21.67 -26.29
C GLY A 988 19.07 20.75 -26.48
N ASP A 989 19.21 19.57 -27.09
CA ASP A 989 18.16 18.55 -27.06
C ASP A 989 18.10 17.83 -25.70
N VAL A 990 16.88 17.54 -25.26
CA VAL A 990 16.63 16.66 -24.12
C VAL A 990 16.60 15.22 -24.63
N VAL A 991 17.43 14.36 -24.04
CA VAL A 991 17.57 12.95 -24.42
C VAL A 991 17.39 12.00 -23.24
N ASP A 992 16.91 10.80 -23.54
CA ASP A 992 16.86 9.66 -22.64
C ASP A 992 18.23 8.97 -22.54
N ILE A 993 18.88 9.07 -21.38
CA ILE A 993 20.03 8.22 -21.03
C ILE A 993 19.53 6.87 -20.50
N TYR A 994 19.62 5.86 -21.36
CA TYR A 994 19.08 4.52 -21.14
C TYR A 994 20.12 3.56 -20.52
N PHE A 995 19.78 2.97 -19.38
CA PHE A 995 20.64 2.03 -18.65
C PHE A 995 20.40 0.58 -19.13
N LYS A 996 21.20 0.12 -20.10
CA LYS A 996 21.10 -1.24 -20.69
C LYS A 996 21.37 -2.40 -19.71
N SER A 997 22.06 -2.13 -18.60
CA SER A 997 22.56 -3.16 -17.68
C SER A 997 22.37 -2.75 -16.22
N LYS A 998 22.78 -3.62 -15.28
CA LYS A 998 22.81 -3.28 -13.84
C LYS A 998 23.99 -2.36 -13.47
N ASN A 999 25.03 -2.33 -14.31
CA ASN A 999 26.20 -1.47 -14.22
C ASN A 999 26.00 -0.22 -15.11
N GLU A 1000 26.20 0.95 -14.50
CA GLU A 1000 26.06 2.30 -15.05
C GLU A 1000 26.90 2.53 -16.29
N LYS A 1001 28.10 1.95 -16.39
CA LYS A 1001 29.04 2.16 -17.51
C LYS A 1001 28.53 1.74 -18.90
N HIS A 1002 27.39 1.07 -18.94
CA HIS A 1002 26.70 0.64 -20.16
C HIS A 1002 25.45 1.50 -20.46
N ALA A 1003 25.35 2.69 -19.87
CA ALA A 1003 24.37 3.70 -20.25
C ALA A 1003 24.66 4.27 -21.65
N THR A 1004 23.61 4.55 -22.42
CA THR A 1004 23.69 5.13 -23.76
C THR A 1004 22.59 6.16 -23.98
N SER A 1005 22.85 7.17 -24.82
CA SER A 1005 21.82 8.12 -25.27
C SER A 1005 20.94 7.44 -26.32
N LYS A 1006 19.63 7.40 -26.10
CA LYS A 1006 18.71 6.56 -26.90
C LYS A 1006 17.72 7.34 -27.78
N SER A 1007 16.96 8.26 -27.19
CA SER A 1007 15.86 8.97 -27.83
C SER A 1007 15.88 10.43 -27.40
N SER A 1008 15.57 11.35 -28.32
CA SER A 1008 15.18 12.72 -27.94
C SER A 1008 13.71 12.71 -27.54
N SER A 1009 13.36 13.45 -26.49
CA SER A 1009 11.99 13.62 -26.02
C SER A 1009 11.53 15.07 -26.21
N THR A 1010 10.35 15.24 -26.81
CA THR A 1010 9.67 16.54 -26.86
C THR A 1010 8.99 16.78 -25.51
N ASP A 1011 9.67 17.48 -24.60
CA ASP A 1011 9.01 18.06 -23.43
C ASP A 1011 7.97 19.11 -23.86
N ASN A 1012 6.94 19.29 -23.02
CA ASN A 1012 5.61 19.79 -23.40
C ASN A 1012 5.52 21.17 -24.08
N ASP A 1013 6.59 21.98 -24.06
CA ASP A 1013 6.61 23.33 -24.65
C ASP A 1013 7.02 23.34 -26.14
N LYS A 1014 7.70 22.30 -26.63
CA LYS A 1014 8.02 22.16 -28.06
C LYS A 1014 6.82 21.55 -28.82
N LYS A 1015 5.82 22.38 -29.14
CA LYS A 1015 4.71 21.98 -30.04
C LYS A 1015 5.27 21.47 -31.38
N ILE A 1016 4.79 20.30 -31.80
CA ILE A 1016 5.12 19.72 -33.11
C ILE A 1016 4.29 20.45 -34.17
N ASP A 1017 4.96 21.27 -34.98
CA ASP A 1017 4.34 22.15 -36.00
C ASP A 1017 4.17 21.43 -37.36
N HIS A 1018 3.66 20.19 -37.34
CA HIS A 1018 3.22 19.44 -38.52
C HIS A 1018 2.20 18.36 -38.13
N ASP A 1019 1.43 17.89 -39.10
CA ASP A 1019 0.41 16.84 -38.90
C ASP A 1019 1.08 15.49 -38.58
N PRO A 1020 0.59 14.69 -37.61
CA PRO A 1020 1.09 13.33 -37.37
C PRO A 1020 1.04 12.36 -38.57
N VAL A 1021 0.26 12.67 -39.61
CA VAL A 1021 0.25 11.94 -40.90
C VAL A 1021 1.52 12.22 -41.72
N ASP A 1022 2.13 13.39 -41.55
CA ASP A 1022 3.33 13.84 -42.25
C ASP A 1022 4.60 13.28 -41.60
N LYS A 1023 5.25 12.30 -42.25
CA LYS A 1023 6.53 11.74 -41.76
C LYS A 1023 7.69 12.63 -42.20
N LEU A 1024 7.97 13.66 -41.39
CA LEU A 1024 9.01 14.65 -41.67
C LEU A 1024 10.36 14.30 -41.03
N ILE A 1025 11.41 14.25 -41.84
CA ILE A 1025 12.82 14.28 -41.41
C ILE A 1025 13.40 15.63 -41.85
N LYS A 1026 13.88 16.43 -40.89
CA LYS A 1026 14.48 17.75 -41.13
C LYS A 1026 15.90 17.79 -40.54
N THR A 1027 16.86 18.36 -41.27
CA THR A 1027 18.21 18.60 -40.76
C THR A 1027 18.32 20.00 -40.14
N PRO A 1028 19.27 20.26 -39.24
CA PRO A 1028 19.54 21.62 -38.72
C PRO A 1028 19.93 22.61 -39.83
N GLY A 1029 20.48 22.11 -40.95
CA GLY A 1029 20.73 22.90 -42.16
C GLY A 1029 19.46 23.33 -42.92
N GLY A 1030 18.28 22.83 -42.53
CA GLY A 1030 16.98 23.15 -43.11
C GLY A 1030 16.56 22.29 -44.30
N PHE A 1031 17.28 21.22 -44.63
CA PHE A 1031 16.88 20.24 -45.64
C PHE A 1031 15.76 19.35 -45.09
N GLN A 1032 14.84 18.90 -45.95
CA GLN A 1032 13.63 18.18 -45.57
C GLN A 1032 13.40 16.95 -46.46
N LEU A 1033 12.95 15.86 -45.84
CA LEU A 1033 12.30 14.72 -46.47
C LEU A 1033 10.94 14.55 -45.78
N LEU A 1034 9.86 14.56 -46.56
CA LEU A 1034 8.49 14.35 -46.09
C LEU A 1034 7.88 13.16 -46.84
N LEU A 1035 7.15 12.30 -46.12
CA LEU A 1035 6.34 11.24 -46.71
C LEU A 1035 4.95 11.25 -46.07
N ASN A 1036 3.91 11.36 -46.88
CA ASN A 1036 2.51 11.22 -46.43
C ASN A 1036 1.71 10.36 -47.43
N ASN A 1037 0.37 10.38 -47.34
CA ASN A 1037 -0.50 9.59 -48.21
C ASN A 1037 -0.72 10.20 -49.61
N GLN A 1038 -0.16 11.38 -49.88
CA GLN A 1038 -0.36 12.16 -51.12
C GLN A 1038 0.95 12.33 -51.89
N GLU A 1039 2.06 12.60 -51.19
CA GLU A 1039 3.37 12.83 -51.80
C GLU A 1039 4.56 12.28 -50.99
N ILE A 1040 5.65 12.03 -51.71
CA ILE A 1040 7.01 12.01 -51.17
C ILE A 1040 7.71 13.29 -51.62
N LEU A 1041 8.13 14.12 -50.68
CA LEU A 1041 8.78 15.41 -50.91
C LEU A 1041 10.24 15.37 -50.42
N LEU A 1042 11.18 15.64 -51.33
CA LEU A 1042 12.59 15.93 -51.02
C LEU A 1042 12.85 17.41 -51.29
N ALA A 1043 13.23 18.19 -50.26
CA ALA A 1043 13.43 19.63 -50.39
C ALA A 1043 14.75 20.14 -49.78
N GLY A 1044 15.37 21.06 -50.50
CA GLY A 1044 16.46 21.88 -49.99
C GLY A 1044 15.99 22.94 -48.99
N LYS A 1045 16.96 23.64 -48.38
CA LYS A 1045 16.70 24.72 -47.43
C LYS A 1045 15.68 25.73 -47.99
N ASP A 1046 14.70 26.11 -47.16
CA ASP A 1046 13.60 27.02 -47.48
C ASP A 1046 12.76 26.59 -48.71
N LYS A 1047 12.73 25.29 -49.04
CA LYS A 1047 12.11 24.71 -50.25
C LYS A 1047 12.59 25.34 -51.57
N LYS A 1048 13.82 25.89 -51.60
CA LYS A 1048 14.43 26.55 -52.79
C LYS A 1048 14.65 25.62 -53.99
N ALA A 1049 14.75 24.32 -53.73
CA ALA A 1049 14.64 23.27 -54.72
C ALA A 1049 13.82 22.14 -54.09
N SER A 1050 12.87 21.57 -54.82
CA SER A 1050 12.06 20.45 -54.37
C SER A 1050 11.82 19.41 -55.47
N LEU A 1051 11.68 18.16 -55.04
CA LEU A 1051 11.14 17.04 -55.80
C LEU A 1051 9.91 16.55 -55.05
N HIS A 1052 8.75 16.64 -55.68
CA HIS A 1052 7.48 16.08 -55.23
C HIS A 1052 7.18 14.85 -56.11
N LEU A 1053 6.85 13.72 -55.50
CA LEU A 1053 6.44 12.49 -56.16
C LEU A 1053 5.06 12.08 -55.64
N MET A 1054 4.06 12.14 -56.51
CA MET A 1054 2.65 11.81 -56.28
C MET A 1054 2.28 10.54 -57.09
N GLU A 1055 1.03 10.06 -56.97
CA GLU A 1055 0.58 8.81 -57.59
C GLU A 1055 0.72 8.79 -59.12
N GLU A 1056 0.31 9.86 -59.81
CA GLU A 1056 0.35 9.98 -61.28
C GLU A 1056 1.25 11.12 -61.79
N GLU A 1057 1.98 11.80 -60.90
CA GLU A 1057 2.71 13.05 -61.18
C GLU A 1057 4.06 13.14 -60.44
N LEU A 1058 5.11 13.56 -61.14
CA LEU A 1058 6.43 13.90 -60.61
C LEU A 1058 6.75 15.35 -60.94
N ASN A 1059 7.07 16.15 -59.92
CA ASN A 1059 7.33 17.58 -60.02
C ASN A 1059 8.68 17.96 -59.42
N LEU A 1060 9.58 18.48 -60.23
CA LEU A 1060 10.86 19.08 -59.85
C LEU A 1060 10.77 20.59 -60.00
N GLY A 1061 10.84 21.32 -58.87
CA GLY A 1061 10.79 22.78 -58.82
C GLY A 1061 12.10 23.38 -58.35
N VAL A 1062 12.56 24.45 -59.00
CA VAL A 1062 13.67 25.29 -58.54
C VAL A 1062 13.23 26.75 -58.47
N MET A 1063 13.48 27.39 -57.33
CA MET A 1063 13.17 28.81 -57.13
C MET A 1063 13.89 29.65 -58.20
N ASN A 1064 13.18 30.63 -58.77
CA ASN A 1064 13.44 31.30 -60.06
C ASN A 1064 12.87 30.60 -61.32
N GLY A 1065 11.91 29.70 -61.12
CA GLY A 1065 10.92 29.35 -62.14
C GLY A 1065 11.38 28.32 -63.18
N GLY A 1066 12.45 27.58 -62.89
CA GLY A 1066 12.85 26.40 -63.65
C GLY A 1066 12.23 25.14 -63.06
N GLY A 1067 11.71 24.24 -63.89
CA GLY A 1067 11.14 22.98 -63.41
C GLY A 1067 10.89 21.93 -64.50
N LEU A 1068 10.57 20.73 -64.02
CA LEU A 1068 10.16 19.55 -64.80
C LEU A 1068 8.93 18.94 -64.12
N GLU A 1069 7.85 18.81 -64.87
CA GLU A 1069 6.57 18.22 -64.50
C GLU A 1069 6.37 17.00 -65.42
N MET A 1070 6.09 15.84 -64.85
CA MET A 1070 5.88 14.60 -65.59
C MET A 1070 4.63 13.89 -65.07
N THR A 1071 3.67 13.68 -65.95
CA THR A 1071 2.56 12.75 -65.73
C THR A 1071 2.66 11.59 -66.72
N LYS A 1072 1.77 10.60 -66.59
CA LYS A 1072 1.67 9.45 -67.50
C LYS A 1072 1.64 9.85 -68.99
N ASP A 1073 0.86 10.88 -69.33
CA ASP A 1073 0.54 11.26 -70.71
C ASP A 1073 1.20 12.60 -71.14
N ARG A 1074 2.01 13.24 -70.26
CA ARG A 1074 2.67 14.54 -70.52
C ARG A 1074 4.02 14.69 -69.81
N VAL A 1075 5.02 15.17 -70.53
CA VAL A 1075 6.26 15.72 -69.96
C VAL A 1075 6.37 17.21 -70.29
N ARG A 1076 6.46 18.05 -69.27
CA ARG A 1076 6.67 19.50 -69.39
C ARG A 1076 7.95 19.92 -68.70
N ILE A 1077 8.86 20.54 -69.43
CA ILE A 1077 10.09 21.13 -68.89
C ILE A 1077 10.10 22.63 -69.20
N GLY A 1078 10.57 23.49 -68.30
CA GLY A 1078 10.64 24.91 -68.64
C GLY A 1078 11.34 25.79 -67.63
N ASN A 1079 11.67 27.00 -68.08
CA ASN A 1079 12.10 28.12 -67.26
C ASN A 1079 11.56 29.43 -67.84
N GLN A 1080 11.89 30.56 -67.20
CA GLN A 1080 11.45 31.90 -67.63
C GLN A 1080 11.83 32.29 -69.09
N LYS A 1081 12.80 31.62 -69.71
CA LYS A 1081 13.29 31.91 -71.07
C LYS A 1081 12.78 30.93 -72.14
N GLY A 1082 12.31 29.76 -71.75
CA GLY A 1082 11.74 28.79 -72.67
C GLY A 1082 11.09 27.58 -71.98
N GLN A 1083 10.09 27.01 -72.64
CA GLN A 1083 9.32 25.85 -72.17
C GLN A 1083 9.19 24.81 -73.29
N GLY A 1084 9.18 23.54 -72.90
CA GLY A 1084 8.93 22.38 -73.73
C GLY A 1084 7.78 21.55 -73.16
N ILE A 1085 6.89 21.08 -74.01
CA ILE A 1085 5.81 20.13 -73.70
C ILE A 1085 5.92 18.97 -74.69
N ILE A 1086 5.82 17.75 -74.18
CA ILE A 1086 5.70 16.50 -74.94
C ILE A 1086 4.42 15.83 -74.43
N ASP A 1087 3.48 15.56 -75.33
CA ASP A 1087 2.24 14.84 -75.08
C ASP A 1087 1.89 13.97 -76.31
N ASP A 1088 0.84 13.15 -76.21
CA ASP A 1088 0.41 12.21 -77.27
C ASP A 1088 0.01 12.89 -78.60
N GLU A 1089 -0.29 14.20 -78.59
CA GLU A 1089 -0.67 14.95 -79.78
C GLU A 1089 0.52 15.69 -80.42
N LYS A 1090 1.47 16.15 -79.60
CA LYS A 1090 2.54 17.08 -80.03
C LYS A 1090 3.79 17.06 -79.14
N THR A 1091 4.90 17.45 -79.75
CA THR A 1091 6.07 18.02 -79.07
C THR A 1091 6.16 19.50 -79.41
N GLU A 1092 6.12 20.37 -78.41
CA GLU A 1092 6.13 21.83 -78.56
C GLU A 1092 7.27 22.43 -77.72
N LEU A 1093 8.29 23.01 -78.37
CA LEU A 1093 9.39 23.73 -77.74
C LEU A 1093 9.26 25.22 -78.05
N SER A 1094 9.39 26.09 -77.05
CA SER A 1094 9.33 27.54 -77.26
C SER A 1094 10.37 28.30 -76.45
N PHE A 1095 10.97 29.32 -77.07
CA PHE A 1095 12.01 30.17 -76.52
C PHE A 1095 11.69 31.64 -76.86
N GLY A 1096 11.23 32.39 -75.87
CA GLY A 1096 10.68 33.74 -76.08
C GLY A 1096 9.50 33.72 -77.07
N LYS A 1097 9.61 34.46 -78.18
CA LYS A 1097 8.58 34.49 -79.24
C LYS A 1097 8.63 33.28 -80.19
N ARG A 1098 9.75 32.55 -80.26
CA ARG A 1098 9.93 31.43 -81.21
C ARG A 1098 9.33 30.15 -80.64
N ARG A 1099 8.59 29.41 -81.45
CA ARG A 1099 7.91 28.16 -81.11
C ARG A 1099 8.07 27.14 -82.24
N LEU A 1100 8.56 25.97 -81.90
CA LEU A 1100 8.63 24.78 -82.73
C LEU A 1100 7.54 23.81 -82.24
N LYS A 1101 6.59 23.46 -83.11
CA LYS A 1101 5.57 22.43 -82.82
C LYS A 1101 5.66 21.30 -83.86
N ILE A 1102 5.91 20.10 -83.36
CA ILE A 1102 5.94 18.83 -84.08
C ILE A 1102 4.67 18.07 -83.71
N SER A 1103 3.90 17.60 -84.70
CA SER A 1103 2.66 16.84 -84.48
C SER A 1103 2.37 15.93 -85.66
N LYS A 1104 1.32 15.10 -85.59
CA LYS A 1104 0.86 14.28 -86.74
C LYS A 1104 0.54 15.10 -88.00
N GLY A 1105 0.24 16.39 -87.88
CA GLY A 1105 0.04 17.32 -89.00
C GLY A 1105 1.31 17.91 -89.61
N GLY A 1106 2.51 17.53 -89.13
CA GLY A 1106 3.79 18.03 -89.60
C GLY A 1106 4.55 18.87 -88.57
N ILE A 1107 5.63 19.50 -89.04
CA ILE A 1107 6.51 20.40 -88.26
C ILE A 1107 6.18 21.85 -88.62
N SER A 1108 5.97 22.69 -87.62
CA SER A 1108 5.70 24.12 -87.75
C SER A 1108 6.65 24.93 -86.87
N LEU A 1109 7.11 26.07 -87.40
CA LEU A 1109 7.99 27.03 -86.72
C LEU A 1109 7.37 28.43 -86.85
N SER A 1110 7.16 29.12 -85.73
CA SER A 1110 6.54 30.45 -85.63
C SER A 1110 7.29 31.35 -84.65
#